data_AF-A0A094L4E8-F1
#
_entry.id   AF-A0A094L4E8-F1
#
_cell.length_a   1.000
_cell.length_b   1.000
_cell.length_c   1.000
_cell.angle_alpha   90.00
_cell.angle_beta   90.00
_cell.angle_gamma   90.00
#
_symmetry.space_group_name_H-M   'P 1'
#
loop_
_entity.id
_entity.type
_entity.pdbx_description
1 polymer ?
#
loop_
_entity_poly.entity_id
_entity_poly.type
_entity_poly.pdbx_seq_one_letter_code
_entity_poly.pdbx_strand_id
1 'polypeptide(L)'
;VCPPACKSQGCTSDGQCCHSECLGDCTEPGNPEKCVACRNFYLEGKCVATCPPGYYRFEGWRCVTFGFCQELHNKCKNARESGCHVIHNNECVHECPSGYIMNSSNLHCTPCAGPCPKVCDYGKEKTIDSVTSAQELRGCTVVNGSLVINIRGGNNIAAELEANLGLIEEISGYLKIRRSYALVSLSFFRKLHLIRGETLEAGNYSFYALDNQNLRQLWDWSKHNLTIARGKLFFHYNPKLCLSEIHKMEEISGTKGRQERNDIALKTNGDQASCENELLKFSSIRTSHDKILLKWEPYWPPDFRDLLGFMLFYKEAPYQNVTEFDGQDACGSNSWTVVDVDPPPRSNEPKAQAQPGWLLRGLKPWTQYAVFVKTLVTFSDERRTYGAKSEIIYVQTNATVPSVPLDPISVSNSSSQIILKWKPPSEPNGNITHYLVFWQQQAEDSELYELDYCLKGLKLPSRTWSPPFESEDPQKYNQSENEDVSGECCSCPKTDSQIQKELEESAFRKTFENYLHNEVFVPRYEYQAILLGPSRKRRDLGSVANATVVIPTVASSPNNSGAASENAEEQKPFEKVKSKESLVISGLRHFTGYRIELHACNHDAQESRCSVAAYVSARTMPEAKADDIVGPVTHELVEKNTVHLKWQEPKEPNGLIVLYEVNYGRLGETEVRISACPSTRHVWRSSSAWESRTVYPGWVSGLRSTTSLAGNGSWTEPTYFYVADYLNAQPNIAVIIVPIIFA
;
A
#
# COMPACT_ATOMS: atom_id res chain seq x y z
N VAL A 1 -18.86 37.69 -24.72
CA VAL A 1 -18.03 37.75 -23.48
C VAL A 1 -18.36 39.05 -22.79
N CYS A 2 -18.75 39.00 -21.51
CA CYS A 2 -19.21 40.17 -20.77
C CYS A 2 -18.06 41.03 -20.21
N PRO A 3 -18.31 42.30 -19.88
CA PRO A 3 -17.34 43.12 -19.17
C PRO A 3 -16.91 42.47 -17.84
N PRO A 4 -15.63 42.56 -17.45
CA PRO A 4 -15.12 41.92 -16.22
C PRO A 4 -15.81 42.43 -14.94
N ALA A 5 -16.39 43.62 -14.98
CA ALA A 5 -17.21 44.17 -13.90
C ALA A 5 -18.45 43.32 -13.56
N CYS A 6 -19.00 42.58 -14.53
CA CYS A 6 -20.21 41.77 -14.36
C CYS A 6 -19.94 40.39 -13.72
N LYS A 7 -18.69 40.00 -13.50
CA LYS A 7 -18.29 38.71 -12.89
C LYS A 7 -19.02 37.53 -13.55
N SER A 8 -19.70 36.69 -12.75
CA SER A 8 -20.48 35.54 -13.20
C SER A 8 -21.96 35.85 -13.48
N GLN A 9 -22.40 37.11 -13.33
CA GLN A 9 -23.81 37.50 -13.39
C GLN A 9 -24.37 37.45 -14.81
N GLY A 10 -23.50 37.61 -15.81
CA GLY A 10 -23.90 37.79 -17.20
C GLY A 10 -24.09 39.26 -17.56
N CYS A 11 -24.38 39.50 -18.84
CA CYS A 11 -24.65 40.82 -19.39
C CYS A 11 -25.60 40.71 -20.57
N THR A 12 -26.40 41.75 -20.78
CA THR A 12 -27.27 41.85 -21.95
C THR A 12 -26.46 42.04 -23.24
N SER A 13 -27.13 41.99 -24.41
CA SER A 13 -26.52 42.29 -25.71
C SER A 13 -25.80 43.64 -25.77
N ASP A 14 -26.26 44.61 -24.97
CA ASP A 14 -25.70 45.97 -24.91
C ASP A 14 -24.56 46.10 -23.89
N GLY A 15 -24.12 44.99 -23.29
CA GLY A 15 -23.01 44.93 -22.33
C GLY A 15 -23.36 45.41 -20.94
N GLN A 16 -24.65 45.57 -20.60
CA GLN A 16 -25.09 45.97 -19.25
C GLN A 16 -25.14 44.75 -18.33
N CYS A 17 -24.63 44.88 -17.10
CA CYS A 17 -24.56 43.76 -16.17
C CYS A 17 -25.95 43.33 -15.69
N CYS A 18 -26.14 42.01 -15.60
CA CYS A 18 -27.32 41.41 -15.01
C CYS A 18 -27.36 41.57 -13.49
N HIS A 19 -28.47 41.19 -12.86
CA HIS A 19 -28.58 41.22 -11.39
C HIS A 19 -27.56 40.28 -10.73
N SER A 20 -27.17 40.55 -9.49
CA SER A 20 -26.16 39.76 -8.76
C SER A 20 -26.50 38.29 -8.56
N GLU A 21 -27.79 37.98 -8.58
CA GLU A 21 -28.36 36.64 -8.45
C GLU A 21 -28.62 35.95 -9.80
N CYS A 22 -28.39 36.63 -10.93
CA CYS A 22 -28.42 35.99 -12.25
C CYS A 22 -27.14 35.19 -12.50
N LEU A 23 -27.21 34.23 -13.44
CA LEU A 23 -26.08 33.46 -13.94
C LEU A 23 -26.14 33.41 -15.46
N GLY A 24 -25.05 33.82 -16.11
CA GLY A 24 -24.90 33.73 -17.56
C GLY A 24 -25.51 34.88 -18.35
N ASP A 25 -26.82 35.13 -18.23
CA ASP A 25 -27.54 36.12 -19.05
C ASP A 25 -28.86 36.61 -18.39
N CYS A 26 -29.41 37.72 -18.89
CA CYS A 26 -30.69 38.32 -18.45
C CYS A 26 -31.41 39.06 -19.58
N THR A 27 -32.75 39.07 -19.54
CA THR A 27 -33.59 39.82 -20.48
C THR A 27 -33.67 41.31 -20.12
N GLU A 28 -33.54 41.65 -18.83
CA GLU A 28 -33.46 43.03 -18.35
C GLU A 28 -32.29 43.18 -17.37
N PRO A 29 -31.49 44.25 -17.51
CA PRO A 29 -30.32 44.50 -16.66
C PRO A 29 -30.77 44.83 -15.24
N GLY A 30 -30.04 44.32 -14.24
CA GLY A 30 -30.28 44.62 -12.82
C GLY A 30 -31.58 44.07 -12.21
N ASN A 31 -32.38 43.25 -12.92
CA ASN A 31 -33.64 42.71 -12.41
C ASN A 31 -33.54 41.19 -12.09
N PRO A 32 -33.75 40.75 -10.83
CA PRO A 32 -33.67 39.33 -10.44
C PRO A 32 -34.81 38.45 -10.99
N GLU A 33 -35.88 39.02 -11.54
CA GLU A 33 -36.99 38.27 -12.16
C GLU A 33 -36.78 38.03 -13.65
N LYS A 34 -35.74 38.64 -14.22
CA LYS A 34 -35.46 38.67 -15.65
C LYS A 34 -34.15 37.97 -15.98
N CYS A 35 -33.68 37.10 -15.09
CA CYS A 35 -32.52 36.25 -15.31
C CYS A 35 -32.89 35.05 -16.20
N VAL A 36 -31.97 34.61 -17.06
CA VAL A 36 -32.13 33.35 -17.81
C VAL A 36 -31.94 32.14 -16.89
N ALA A 37 -30.96 32.22 -16.00
CA ALA A 37 -30.73 31.26 -14.94
C ALA A 37 -30.40 31.97 -13.63
N CYS A 38 -30.78 31.35 -12.51
CA CYS A 38 -30.42 31.83 -11.19
C CYS A 38 -29.07 31.26 -10.77
N ARG A 39 -28.25 32.09 -10.14
CA ARG A 39 -26.97 31.67 -9.57
C ARG A 39 -27.14 30.74 -8.37
N ASN A 40 -28.13 31.05 -7.53
CA ASN A 40 -28.44 30.31 -6.31
C ASN A 40 -29.77 29.58 -6.49
N PHE A 41 -30.89 30.13 -6.01
CA PHE A 41 -32.18 29.46 -6.06
C PHE A 41 -33.22 30.25 -6.85
N TYR A 42 -34.10 29.52 -7.52
CA TYR A 42 -35.30 30.03 -8.17
C TYR A 42 -36.53 29.84 -7.28
N LEU A 43 -37.31 30.90 -7.09
CA LEU A 43 -38.59 30.89 -6.40
C LEU A 43 -39.59 31.81 -7.11
N GLU A 44 -40.70 31.24 -7.61
CA GLU A 44 -41.86 31.97 -8.17
C GLU A 44 -41.50 33.07 -9.18
N GLY A 45 -40.57 32.80 -10.09
CA GLY A 45 -40.15 33.75 -11.14
C GLY A 45 -38.98 34.66 -10.75
N LYS A 46 -38.45 34.54 -9.53
CA LYS A 46 -37.38 35.40 -9.00
C LYS A 46 -36.16 34.60 -8.55
N CYS A 47 -34.97 35.12 -8.85
CA CYS A 47 -33.72 34.59 -8.32
C CYS A 47 -33.43 35.12 -6.91
N VAL A 48 -33.21 34.20 -5.98
CA VAL A 48 -32.98 34.47 -4.55
C VAL A 48 -31.69 33.79 -4.07
N ALA A 49 -30.99 34.45 -3.14
CA ALA A 49 -29.74 33.93 -2.58
C ALA A 49 -29.97 32.70 -1.67
N THR A 50 -31.06 32.70 -0.89
CA THR A 50 -31.45 31.60 0.01
C THR A 50 -32.97 31.41 -0.01
N CYS A 51 -33.42 30.18 0.22
CA CYS A 51 -34.86 29.92 0.34
C CYS A 51 -35.43 30.56 1.61
N PRO A 52 -36.51 31.34 1.52
CA PRO A 52 -37.12 31.99 2.68
C PRO A 52 -37.80 30.97 3.61
N PRO A 53 -38.07 31.33 4.88
CA PRO A 53 -38.75 30.45 5.84
C PRO A 53 -40.09 29.94 5.28
N GLY A 54 -40.35 28.64 5.42
CA GLY A 54 -41.51 27.96 4.81
C GLY A 54 -41.23 27.30 3.47
N TYR A 55 -40.06 27.56 2.88
CA TYR A 55 -39.57 26.89 1.66
C TYR A 55 -38.28 26.10 1.94
N TYR A 56 -38.07 25.06 1.15
CA TYR A 56 -36.95 24.13 1.23
C TYR A 56 -36.17 24.13 -0.07
N ARG A 57 -34.85 23.97 0.00
CA ARG A 57 -34.00 23.78 -1.17
C ARG A 57 -34.31 22.43 -1.83
N PHE A 58 -34.26 22.36 -3.16
CA PHE A 58 -34.50 21.13 -3.92
C PHE A 58 -33.63 21.09 -5.17
N GLU A 59 -32.96 19.95 -5.41
CA GLU A 59 -32.05 19.70 -6.55
C GLU A 59 -30.92 20.74 -6.71
N GLY A 60 -30.64 21.53 -5.66
CA GLY A 60 -29.61 22.56 -5.68
C GLY A 60 -29.93 23.86 -6.45
N TRP A 61 -31.11 24.01 -7.08
CA TRP A 61 -31.41 25.18 -7.94
C TRP A 61 -32.76 25.86 -7.68
N ARG A 62 -33.70 25.26 -6.94
CA ARG A 62 -35.01 25.89 -6.65
C ARG A 62 -35.47 25.72 -5.22
N CYS A 63 -36.45 26.54 -4.84
CA CYS A 63 -37.15 26.47 -3.56
C CYS A 63 -38.54 25.84 -3.74
N VAL A 64 -38.91 24.91 -2.85
CA VAL A 64 -40.20 24.19 -2.88
C VAL A 64 -40.89 24.25 -1.51
N THR A 65 -42.20 24.06 -1.48
CA THR A 65 -42.98 24.06 -0.23
C THR A 65 -42.94 22.69 0.47
N PHE A 66 -43.34 22.65 1.76
CA PHE A 66 -43.50 21.38 2.49
C PHE A 66 -44.42 20.40 1.76
N GLY A 67 -45.56 20.89 1.25
CA GLY A 67 -46.55 20.07 0.53
C GLY A 67 -45.96 19.39 -0.70
N PHE A 68 -45.10 20.09 -1.45
CA PHE A 68 -44.40 19.50 -2.60
C PHE A 68 -43.52 18.32 -2.20
N CYS A 69 -42.72 18.46 -1.13
CA CYS A 69 -41.86 17.38 -0.64
C CYS A 69 -42.68 16.19 -0.09
N GLN A 70 -43.79 16.47 0.59
CA GLN A 70 -44.70 15.46 1.13
C GLN A 70 -45.41 14.65 0.04
N GLU A 71 -45.82 15.30 -1.05
CA GLU A 71 -46.41 14.60 -2.20
C GLU A 71 -45.42 13.64 -2.85
N LEU A 72 -44.16 14.05 -3.02
CA LEU A 72 -43.09 13.18 -3.53
C LEU A 72 -42.83 12.00 -2.60
N HIS A 73 -42.80 12.24 -1.29
CA HIS A 73 -42.66 11.19 -0.29
C HIS A 73 -43.80 10.14 -0.39
N ASN A 74 -45.05 10.60 -0.47
CA ASN A 74 -46.21 9.73 -0.54
C ASN A 74 -46.26 8.93 -1.86
N LYS A 75 -45.85 9.55 -2.98
CA LYS A 75 -45.73 8.85 -4.28
C LYS A 75 -44.70 7.72 -4.22
N CYS A 76 -43.51 7.97 -3.67
CA CYS A 76 -42.47 6.97 -3.46
C CYS A 76 -42.95 5.82 -2.56
N LYS A 77 -43.62 6.15 -1.45
CA LYS A 77 -44.18 5.14 -0.52
C LYS A 77 -45.22 4.24 -1.18
N ASN A 78 -46.08 4.81 -2.03
CA ASN A 78 -47.07 4.05 -2.79
C ASN A 78 -46.42 3.17 -3.87
N ALA A 79 -45.31 3.60 -4.45
CA ALA A 79 -44.51 2.85 -5.41
C ALA A 79 -43.62 1.76 -4.77
N ARG A 80 -43.50 1.73 -3.44
CA ARG A 80 -42.58 0.85 -2.67
C ARG A 80 -41.11 1.02 -3.06
N GLU A 81 -40.72 2.23 -3.43
CA GLU A 81 -39.33 2.58 -3.73
C GLU A 81 -38.53 2.82 -2.42
N SER A 82 -37.23 2.48 -2.44
CA SER A 82 -36.33 2.70 -1.30
C SER A 82 -35.77 4.12 -1.30
N GLY A 83 -35.84 4.81 -0.15
CA GLY A 83 -35.36 6.18 0.01
C GLY A 83 -36.39 7.20 -0.46
N CYS A 84 -37.39 7.50 0.36
CA CYS A 84 -38.40 8.51 0.00
C CYS A 84 -38.00 9.89 0.50
N HIS A 85 -38.37 10.92 -0.25
CA HIS A 85 -38.02 12.32 0.03
C HIS A 85 -38.32 12.73 1.49
N VAL A 86 -37.36 13.38 2.12
CA VAL A 86 -37.37 13.83 3.52
C VAL A 86 -36.77 15.22 3.65
N ILE A 87 -36.98 15.84 4.81
CA ILE A 87 -36.52 17.19 5.08
C ILE A 87 -35.34 17.16 6.06
N HIS A 88 -34.20 17.67 5.61
CA HIS A 88 -33.00 17.81 6.42
C HIS A 88 -32.35 19.18 6.16
N ASN A 89 -31.96 19.92 7.21
CA ASN A 89 -31.29 21.22 7.10
C ASN A 89 -31.91 22.20 6.07
N ASN A 90 -33.22 22.38 6.09
CA ASN A 90 -33.98 23.22 5.15
C ASN A 90 -33.83 22.83 3.67
N GLU A 91 -33.68 21.53 3.40
CA GLU A 91 -33.58 20.94 2.08
C GLU A 91 -34.47 19.70 2.00
N CYS A 92 -35.15 19.52 0.88
CA CYS A 92 -35.91 18.32 0.55
C CYS A 92 -34.98 17.38 -0.21
N VAL A 93 -34.48 16.36 0.50
CA VAL A 93 -33.48 15.39 0.01
C VAL A 93 -34.14 14.03 -0.20
N HIS A 94 -33.57 13.19 -1.07
CA HIS A 94 -34.13 11.87 -1.40
C HIS A 94 -34.12 10.88 -0.22
N GLU A 95 -33.12 10.95 0.66
CA GLU A 95 -33.00 10.11 1.86
C GLU A 95 -32.33 10.90 2.99
N CYS A 96 -32.55 10.50 4.25
CA CYS A 96 -31.84 11.10 5.37
C CYS A 96 -30.33 10.85 5.22
N PRO A 97 -29.48 11.85 5.47
CA PRO A 97 -28.03 11.66 5.41
C PRO A 97 -27.56 10.68 6.49
N SER A 98 -26.38 10.11 6.30
CA SER A 98 -25.74 9.19 7.23
C SER A 98 -25.76 9.72 8.67
N GLY A 99 -26.28 8.92 9.60
CA GLY A 99 -26.41 9.30 11.02
C GLY A 99 -27.76 9.91 11.40
N TYR A 100 -28.70 10.04 10.46
CA TYR A 100 -30.06 10.50 10.71
C TYR A 100 -31.11 9.47 10.30
N ILE A 101 -32.24 9.46 11.00
CA ILE A 101 -33.43 8.66 10.68
C ILE A 101 -34.65 9.57 10.52
N MET A 102 -35.53 9.20 9.61
CA MET A 102 -36.78 9.91 9.39
C MET A 102 -37.72 9.73 10.57
N ASN A 103 -38.28 10.83 11.06
CA ASN A 103 -39.44 10.80 11.93
C ASN A 103 -40.72 10.73 11.08
N SER A 104 -41.44 9.61 11.18
CA SER A 104 -42.64 9.29 10.39
C SER A 104 -43.76 10.33 10.47
N SER A 105 -43.77 11.20 11.49
CA SER A 105 -44.84 12.16 11.72
C SER A 105 -44.63 13.51 11.01
N ASN A 106 -43.39 13.92 10.76
CA ASN A 106 -43.07 15.27 10.28
C ASN A 106 -42.08 15.30 9.10
N LEU A 107 -41.70 14.13 8.56
CA LEU A 107 -40.74 13.97 7.46
C LEU A 107 -39.34 14.53 7.75
N HIS A 108 -39.05 14.92 9.00
CA HIS A 108 -37.76 15.47 9.38
C HIS A 108 -36.78 14.38 9.79
N CYS A 109 -35.53 14.57 9.39
CA CYS A 109 -34.43 13.70 9.80
C CYS A 109 -33.95 14.06 11.21
N THR A 110 -34.06 13.12 12.14
CA THR A 110 -33.57 13.22 13.53
C THR A 110 -32.26 12.44 13.71
N PRO A 111 -31.29 12.95 14.48
CA PRO A 111 -30.02 12.25 14.69
C PRO A 111 -30.24 10.95 15.50
N CYS A 112 -29.57 9.87 15.08
CA CYS A 112 -29.64 8.58 15.75
C CYS A 112 -28.67 8.53 16.94
N ALA A 113 -29.06 7.90 18.05
CA ALA A 113 -28.19 7.65 19.20
C ALA A 113 -27.28 6.42 18.97
N GLY A 114 -26.56 6.37 17.84
CA GLY A 114 -25.78 5.22 17.37
C GLY A 114 -25.92 4.99 15.87
N PRO A 115 -25.51 3.80 15.34
CA PRO A 115 -25.79 3.45 13.95
C PRO A 115 -27.30 3.44 13.72
N CYS A 116 -27.78 4.17 12.71
CA CYS A 116 -29.21 4.30 12.44
C CYS A 116 -29.80 2.95 12.04
N PRO A 117 -30.96 2.56 12.60
CA PRO A 117 -31.60 1.33 12.21
C PRO A 117 -32.13 1.45 10.77
N LYS A 118 -31.68 0.54 9.90
CA LYS A 118 -32.17 0.40 8.53
C LYS A 118 -33.19 -0.72 8.51
N VAL A 119 -34.45 -0.36 8.28
CA VAL A 119 -35.56 -1.32 8.15
C VAL A 119 -35.64 -1.77 6.70
N CYS A 120 -35.53 -3.08 6.48
CA CYS A 120 -35.62 -3.68 5.16
C CYS A 120 -36.90 -4.51 5.06
N ASP A 121 -37.83 -4.05 4.21
CA ASP A 121 -39.17 -4.61 4.08
C ASP A 121 -39.28 -5.50 2.84
N TYR A 122 -39.58 -6.78 3.06
CA TYR A 122 -39.77 -7.78 2.01
C TYR A 122 -41.20 -8.34 1.97
N GLY A 123 -42.12 -7.78 2.78
CA GLY A 123 -43.55 -8.10 2.81
C GLY A 123 -43.92 -9.50 3.32
N LYS A 124 -43.36 -10.58 2.76
CA LYS A 124 -43.64 -11.97 3.16
C LYS A 124 -42.36 -12.73 3.50
N GLU A 125 -41.53 -13.03 2.51
CA GLU A 125 -40.31 -13.80 2.70
C GLU A 125 -39.20 -13.39 1.71
N LYS A 126 -37.96 -13.35 2.20
CA LYS A 126 -36.75 -13.19 1.39
C LYS A 126 -35.96 -14.49 1.43
N THR A 127 -35.74 -15.08 0.25
CA THR A 127 -34.88 -16.25 0.10
C THR A 127 -33.45 -15.81 -0.16
N ILE A 128 -32.52 -16.37 0.61
CA ILE A 128 -31.07 -16.17 0.52
C ILE A 128 -30.47 -17.49 0.04
N ASP A 129 -30.19 -17.60 -1.25
CA ASP A 129 -29.64 -18.80 -1.90
C ASP A 129 -28.19 -18.60 -2.40
N SER A 130 -27.71 -17.36 -2.39
CA SER A 130 -26.43 -16.92 -2.91
C SER A 130 -25.89 -15.71 -2.14
N VAL A 131 -24.58 -15.44 -2.24
CA VAL A 131 -23.97 -14.23 -1.65
C VAL A 131 -24.61 -12.96 -2.22
N THR A 132 -24.90 -12.93 -3.52
CA THR A 132 -25.58 -11.79 -4.17
C THR A 132 -26.96 -11.51 -3.56
N SER A 133 -27.76 -12.54 -3.30
CA SER A 133 -29.06 -12.37 -2.63
C SER A 133 -28.94 -11.86 -1.19
N ALA A 134 -27.82 -12.15 -0.51
CA ALA A 134 -27.53 -11.64 0.83
C ALA A 134 -27.08 -10.17 0.79
N GLN A 135 -26.37 -9.73 -0.26
CA GLN A 135 -25.90 -8.34 -0.41
C GLN A 135 -27.05 -7.33 -0.45
N GLU A 136 -28.25 -7.72 -0.89
CA GLU A 136 -29.46 -6.89 -0.81
C GLU A 136 -29.85 -6.52 0.64
N LEU A 137 -29.47 -7.37 1.61
CA LEU A 137 -29.72 -7.16 3.04
C LEU A 137 -28.58 -6.38 3.73
N ARG A 138 -27.59 -5.90 2.97
CA ARG A 138 -26.43 -5.21 3.53
C ARG A 138 -26.85 -3.94 4.27
N GLY A 139 -26.41 -3.85 5.52
CA GLY A 139 -26.70 -2.72 6.41
C GLY A 139 -28.07 -2.80 7.10
N CYS A 140 -28.90 -3.79 6.81
CA CYS A 140 -30.20 -3.95 7.46
C CYS A 140 -30.02 -4.30 8.94
N THR A 141 -30.74 -3.60 9.81
CA THR A 141 -30.80 -3.90 11.25
C THR A 141 -32.11 -4.57 11.64
N VAL A 142 -33.21 -4.22 10.96
CA VAL A 142 -34.53 -4.82 11.19
C VAL A 142 -35.06 -5.36 9.87
N VAL A 143 -35.44 -6.63 9.85
CA VAL A 143 -36.08 -7.26 8.70
C VAL A 143 -37.57 -7.36 8.95
N ASN A 144 -38.34 -6.62 8.14
CA ASN A 144 -39.79 -6.78 8.10
C ASN A 144 -40.17 -7.88 7.09
N GLY A 145 -40.40 -9.08 7.60
CA GLY A 145 -40.66 -10.30 6.83
C GLY A 145 -39.98 -11.52 7.43
N SER A 146 -40.00 -12.63 6.68
CA SER A 146 -39.32 -13.88 7.04
C SER A 146 -38.06 -14.11 6.20
N LEU A 147 -37.08 -14.82 6.75
CA LEU A 147 -35.84 -15.15 6.06
C LEU A 147 -35.75 -16.66 5.80
N VAL A 148 -35.44 -17.03 4.55
CA VAL A 148 -35.23 -18.43 4.14
C VAL A 148 -33.83 -18.60 3.57
N ILE A 149 -32.95 -19.31 4.27
CA ILE A 149 -31.57 -19.54 3.87
C ILE A 149 -31.45 -20.93 3.22
N ASN A 150 -30.92 -20.95 1.98
CA ASN A 150 -30.77 -22.14 1.15
C ASN A 150 -29.46 -22.08 0.35
N ILE A 151 -28.33 -21.91 1.04
CA ILE A 151 -27.02 -21.71 0.44
C ILE A 151 -26.30 -23.05 0.27
N ARG A 152 -26.16 -23.48 -0.99
CA ARG A 152 -25.58 -24.79 -1.31
C ARG A 152 -24.06 -24.77 -1.51
N GLY A 153 -23.46 -23.61 -1.76
CA GLY A 153 -22.04 -23.45 -2.06
C GLY A 153 -21.66 -22.01 -2.39
N GLY A 154 -20.36 -21.77 -2.52
CA GLY A 154 -19.77 -20.43 -2.62
C GLY A 154 -18.38 -20.40 -1.96
N ASN A 155 -17.61 -19.35 -2.23
CA ASN A 155 -16.30 -19.13 -1.61
C ASN A 155 -16.43 -18.06 -0.51
N ASN A 156 -15.73 -18.24 0.62
CA ASN A 156 -15.73 -17.31 1.75
C ASN A 156 -17.13 -16.92 2.25
N ILE A 157 -18.06 -17.89 2.25
CA ILE A 157 -19.49 -17.64 2.51
C ILE A 157 -19.70 -17.09 3.92
N ALA A 158 -18.99 -17.62 4.92
CA ALA A 158 -19.15 -17.17 6.30
C ALA A 158 -18.85 -15.67 6.45
N ALA A 159 -17.75 -15.19 5.87
CA ALA A 159 -17.34 -13.79 5.93
C ALA A 159 -18.27 -12.88 5.11
N GLU A 160 -18.66 -13.32 3.91
CA GLU A 160 -19.61 -12.58 3.07
C GLU A 160 -21.00 -12.48 3.72
N LEU A 161 -21.50 -13.55 4.33
CA LEU A 161 -22.77 -13.51 5.05
C LEU A 161 -22.68 -12.66 6.31
N GLU A 162 -21.57 -12.68 7.06
CA GLU A 162 -21.41 -11.78 8.22
C GLU A 162 -21.39 -10.30 7.79
N ALA A 163 -20.70 -9.98 6.68
CA ALA A 163 -20.66 -8.62 6.16
C ALA A 163 -22.03 -8.09 5.72
N ASN A 164 -22.91 -8.97 5.25
CA ASN A 164 -24.22 -8.60 4.71
C ASN A 164 -25.36 -8.74 5.73
N LEU A 165 -25.33 -9.77 6.58
CA LEU A 165 -26.40 -10.13 7.52
C LEU A 165 -26.05 -9.89 8.99
N GLY A 166 -24.79 -9.61 9.32
CA GLY A 166 -24.31 -9.54 10.70
C GLY A 166 -24.84 -8.35 11.51
N LEU A 167 -25.37 -7.33 10.84
CA LEU A 167 -26.00 -6.17 11.46
C LEU A 167 -27.48 -6.38 11.80
N ILE A 168 -28.10 -7.46 11.30
CA ILE A 168 -29.52 -7.75 11.55
C ILE A 168 -29.67 -8.08 13.04
N GLU A 169 -30.51 -7.30 13.71
CA GLU A 169 -30.83 -7.37 15.13
C GLU A 169 -32.19 -8.05 15.36
N GLU A 170 -33.14 -7.84 14.45
CA GLU A 170 -34.52 -8.29 14.60
C GLU A 170 -35.12 -8.84 13.29
N ILE A 171 -35.87 -9.94 13.40
CA ILE A 171 -36.71 -10.50 12.32
C ILE A 171 -38.17 -10.53 12.80
N SER A 172 -39.09 -9.89 12.06
CA SER A 172 -40.51 -9.86 12.43
C SER A 172 -41.23 -11.21 12.20
N GLY A 173 -40.87 -11.93 11.14
CA GLY A 173 -41.44 -13.23 10.78
C GLY A 173 -40.74 -14.44 11.39
N TYR A 174 -40.47 -15.44 10.55
CA TYR A 174 -39.75 -16.67 10.91
C TYR A 174 -38.37 -16.75 10.24
N LEU A 175 -37.47 -17.56 10.80
CA LEU A 175 -36.15 -17.86 10.24
C LEU A 175 -36.07 -19.33 9.86
N LYS A 176 -35.84 -19.62 8.57
CA LYS A 176 -35.79 -20.97 8.02
C LYS A 176 -34.45 -21.24 7.35
N ILE A 177 -33.75 -22.27 7.79
CA ILE A 177 -32.48 -22.74 7.23
C ILE A 177 -32.69 -24.13 6.66
N ARG A 178 -32.71 -24.24 5.33
CA ARG A 178 -33.01 -25.49 4.65
C ARG A 178 -32.00 -25.78 3.55
N ARG A 179 -31.45 -27.01 3.52
CA ARG A 179 -30.51 -27.45 2.47
C ARG A 179 -29.31 -26.51 2.29
N SER A 180 -28.90 -25.88 3.40
CA SER A 180 -27.78 -24.96 3.40
C SER A 180 -26.49 -25.74 3.69
N TYR A 181 -26.06 -26.55 2.72
CA TYR A 181 -24.93 -27.47 2.87
C TYR A 181 -23.59 -26.77 3.08
N ALA A 182 -23.48 -25.49 2.72
CA ALA A 182 -22.25 -24.74 2.92
C ALA A 182 -22.13 -24.14 4.33
N LEU A 183 -23.22 -24.08 5.10
CA LEU A 183 -23.20 -23.48 6.43
C LEU A 183 -22.74 -24.49 7.48
N VAL A 184 -21.71 -24.10 8.21
CA VAL A 184 -21.21 -24.84 9.38
C VAL A 184 -21.70 -24.23 10.69
N SER A 185 -21.92 -22.91 10.72
CA SER A 185 -22.44 -22.16 11.86
C SER A 185 -23.41 -21.07 11.41
N LEU A 186 -24.29 -20.60 12.31
CA LEU A 186 -25.14 -19.42 12.11
C LEU A 186 -24.57 -18.15 12.77
N SER A 187 -23.33 -18.22 13.25
CA SER A 187 -22.64 -17.10 13.93
C SER A 187 -22.53 -15.82 13.09
N PHE A 188 -22.68 -15.91 11.77
CA PHE A 188 -22.74 -14.75 10.88
C PHE A 188 -23.92 -13.81 11.20
N PHE A 189 -25.00 -14.30 11.83
CA PHE A 189 -26.01 -13.45 12.46
C PHE A 189 -25.52 -12.94 13.82
N ARG A 190 -24.54 -12.05 13.79
CA ARG A 190 -23.81 -11.62 14.97
C ARG A 190 -24.66 -10.86 15.98
N LYS A 191 -25.57 -10.01 15.50
CA LYS A 191 -26.40 -9.12 16.31
C LYS A 191 -27.85 -9.57 16.51
N LEU A 192 -28.27 -10.64 15.84
CA LEU A 192 -29.66 -11.09 15.85
C LEU A 192 -30.04 -11.53 17.26
N HIS A 193 -30.95 -10.82 17.92
CA HIS A 193 -31.34 -11.14 19.29
C HIS A 193 -32.85 -11.29 19.47
N LEU A 194 -33.66 -10.97 18.45
CA LEU A 194 -35.11 -11.09 18.51
C LEU A 194 -35.71 -11.68 17.22
N ILE A 195 -36.52 -12.73 17.37
CA ILE A 195 -37.42 -13.23 16.33
C ILE A 195 -38.85 -13.12 16.86
N ARG A 196 -39.69 -12.28 16.24
CA ARG A 196 -41.04 -12.00 16.76
C ARG A 196 -42.04 -13.11 16.48
N GLY A 197 -41.99 -13.72 15.29
CA GLY A 197 -42.97 -14.72 14.87
C GLY A 197 -44.37 -14.16 14.62
N GLU A 198 -44.45 -12.97 14.02
CA GLU A 198 -45.71 -12.38 13.52
C GLU A 198 -46.29 -13.21 12.37
N THR A 199 -45.40 -13.72 11.52
CA THR A 199 -45.67 -14.77 10.53
C THR A 199 -44.91 -16.03 10.92
N LEU A 200 -45.54 -17.20 10.74
CA LEU A 200 -44.99 -18.49 11.11
C LEU A 200 -45.01 -19.43 9.90
N GLU A 201 -44.03 -20.32 9.84
CA GLU A 201 -44.00 -21.41 8.87
C GLU A 201 -45.08 -22.45 9.19
N ALA A 202 -45.50 -23.22 8.18
CA ALA A 202 -46.52 -24.26 8.33
C ALA A 202 -46.20 -25.20 9.50
N GLY A 203 -47.14 -25.31 10.45
CA GLY A 203 -46.92 -26.01 11.73
C GLY A 203 -46.54 -25.10 12.91
N ASN A 204 -46.74 -23.78 12.77
CA ASN A 204 -46.50 -22.76 13.79
C ASN A 204 -45.02 -22.62 14.19
N TYR A 205 -44.09 -22.80 13.25
CA TYR A 205 -42.66 -22.69 13.52
C TYR A 205 -42.16 -21.27 13.25
N SER A 206 -41.41 -20.72 14.20
CA SER A 206 -40.69 -19.44 14.04
C SER A 206 -39.21 -19.64 13.74
N PHE A 207 -38.67 -20.83 14.06
CA PHE A 207 -37.33 -21.24 13.65
C PHE A 207 -37.38 -22.65 13.06
N TYR A 208 -36.84 -22.82 11.86
CA TYR A 208 -36.96 -24.07 11.11
C TYR A 208 -35.62 -24.48 10.48
N ALA A 209 -35.02 -25.58 10.94
CA ALA A 209 -33.76 -26.11 10.43
C ALA A 209 -33.93 -27.53 9.86
N LEU A 210 -33.77 -27.67 8.54
CA LEU A 210 -33.99 -28.93 7.82
C LEU A 210 -32.88 -29.24 6.81
N ASP A 211 -32.32 -30.46 6.88
CA ASP A 211 -31.38 -31.00 5.89
C ASP A 211 -30.13 -30.11 5.73
N ASN A 212 -29.47 -29.76 6.83
CA ASN A 212 -28.22 -29.00 6.81
C ASN A 212 -27.05 -29.93 7.17
N GLN A 213 -26.50 -30.57 6.14
CA GLN A 213 -25.51 -31.65 6.24
C GLN A 213 -24.22 -31.29 7.01
N ASN A 214 -23.81 -30.02 6.97
CA ASN A 214 -22.55 -29.56 7.57
C ASN A 214 -22.73 -28.65 8.78
N LEU A 215 -23.96 -28.34 9.18
CA LEU A 215 -24.23 -27.47 10.32
C LEU A 215 -23.79 -28.16 11.61
N ARG A 216 -22.85 -27.55 12.34
CA ARG A 216 -22.26 -28.07 13.58
C ARG A 216 -22.65 -27.25 14.80
N GLN A 217 -22.78 -25.94 14.62
CA GLN A 217 -23.13 -25.00 15.67
C GLN A 217 -24.24 -24.06 15.19
N LEU A 218 -25.03 -23.53 16.12
CA LEU A 218 -25.98 -22.44 15.82
C LEU A 218 -25.30 -21.10 16.12
N TRP A 219 -25.15 -20.76 17.39
CA TRP A 219 -24.39 -19.60 17.88
C TRP A 219 -23.44 -20.02 19.00
N ASP A 220 -22.45 -19.18 19.29
CA ASP A 220 -21.70 -19.28 20.54
C ASP A 220 -22.57 -18.76 21.69
N TRP A 221 -23.34 -19.66 22.29
CA TRP A 221 -24.28 -19.39 23.39
C TRP A 221 -23.64 -18.79 24.65
N SER A 222 -22.30 -18.83 24.78
CA SER A 222 -21.60 -18.14 25.87
C SER A 222 -21.57 -16.62 25.68
N LYS A 223 -21.71 -16.15 24.44
CA LYS A 223 -21.61 -14.73 24.05
C LYS A 223 -22.90 -14.19 23.44
N HIS A 224 -23.75 -15.07 22.90
CA HIS A 224 -24.92 -14.69 22.13
C HIS A 224 -26.21 -14.97 22.90
N ASN A 225 -27.17 -14.05 22.77
CA ASN A 225 -28.50 -14.17 23.35
C ASN A 225 -29.55 -13.97 22.26
N LEU A 226 -30.60 -14.78 22.30
CA LEU A 226 -31.66 -14.79 21.30
C LEU A 226 -32.99 -14.97 22.03
N THR A 227 -34.00 -14.21 21.68
CA THR A 227 -35.38 -14.35 22.19
C THR A 227 -36.33 -14.66 21.05
N ILE A 228 -37.16 -15.70 21.22
CA ILE A 228 -38.21 -16.06 20.26
C ILE A 228 -39.57 -15.81 20.89
N ALA A 229 -40.23 -14.72 20.47
CA ALA A 229 -41.45 -14.26 21.12
C ALA A 229 -42.62 -15.22 20.89
N ARG A 230 -42.81 -15.71 19.66
CA ARG A 230 -43.89 -16.65 19.28
C ARG A 230 -43.37 -17.76 18.37
N GLY A 231 -44.07 -18.89 18.34
CA GLY A 231 -43.78 -20.06 17.49
C GLY A 231 -42.94 -21.16 18.16
N LYS A 232 -42.83 -22.29 17.46
CA LYS A 232 -42.07 -23.50 17.82
C LYS A 232 -40.74 -23.59 17.06
N LEU A 233 -39.87 -24.50 17.50
CA LEU A 233 -38.64 -24.87 16.79
C LEU A 233 -38.85 -26.17 16.02
N PHE A 234 -38.19 -26.31 14.87
CA PHE A 234 -38.16 -27.56 14.10
C PHE A 234 -36.73 -27.93 13.69
N PHE A 235 -36.29 -29.15 14.00
CA PHE A 235 -34.94 -29.65 13.69
C PHE A 235 -34.98 -31.08 13.18
N HIS A 236 -34.66 -31.27 11.89
CA HIS A 236 -34.58 -32.59 11.26
C HIS A 236 -33.42 -32.65 10.25
N TYR A 237 -32.74 -33.79 10.17
CA TYR A 237 -31.66 -34.04 9.21
C TYR A 237 -30.51 -33.02 9.32
N ASN A 238 -30.05 -32.74 10.54
CA ASN A 238 -28.84 -31.95 10.80
C ASN A 238 -27.78 -32.87 11.43
N PRO A 239 -27.15 -33.76 10.65
CA PRO A 239 -26.42 -34.89 11.19
C PRO A 239 -25.16 -34.50 11.98
N LYS A 240 -24.57 -33.34 11.68
CA LYS A 240 -23.40 -32.82 12.41
C LYS A 240 -23.73 -31.85 13.54
N LEU A 241 -25.01 -31.55 13.77
CA LEU A 241 -25.46 -30.63 14.82
C LEU A 241 -25.83 -31.42 16.08
N CYS A 242 -25.06 -31.23 17.15
CA CYS A 242 -25.30 -31.91 18.42
C CYS A 242 -26.65 -31.53 19.04
N LEU A 243 -27.40 -32.54 19.55
CA LEU A 243 -28.66 -32.32 20.27
C LEU A 243 -28.49 -31.39 21.48
N SER A 244 -27.34 -31.42 22.14
CA SER A 244 -27.01 -30.51 23.25
C SER A 244 -27.07 -29.04 22.84
N GLU A 245 -26.69 -28.70 21.60
CA GLU A 245 -26.75 -27.32 21.09
C GLU A 245 -28.19 -26.87 20.84
N ILE A 246 -29.06 -27.79 20.39
CA ILE A 246 -30.48 -27.52 20.19
C ILE A 246 -31.18 -27.32 21.54
N HIS A 247 -30.89 -28.14 22.54
CA HIS A 247 -31.47 -27.98 23.88
C HIS A 247 -31.01 -26.69 24.59
N LYS A 248 -29.74 -26.29 24.41
CA LYS A 248 -29.27 -24.96 24.86
C LYS A 248 -30.05 -23.83 24.20
N MET A 249 -30.33 -23.94 22.90
CA MET A 249 -31.14 -22.97 22.18
C MET A 249 -32.56 -22.87 22.77
N GLU A 250 -33.22 -23.99 23.09
CA GLU A 250 -34.55 -23.98 23.71
C GLU A 250 -34.57 -23.21 25.04
N GLU A 251 -33.50 -23.37 25.82
CA GLU A 251 -33.33 -22.76 27.13
C GLU A 251 -33.07 -21.24 27.02
N ILE A 252 -32.17 -20.81 26.14
CA ILE A 252 -31.83 -19.39 25.92
C ILE A 252 -32.96 -18.64 25.22
N SER A 253 -33.59 -19.25 24.21
CA SER A 253 -34.66 -18.63 23.43
C SER A 253 -35.99 -18.47 24.18
N GLY A 254 -36.11 -19.06 25.38
CA GLY A 254 -37.35 -19.09 26.14
C GLY A 254 -38.45 -19.94 25.50
N THR A 255 -38.06 -20.90 24.64
CA THR A 255 -38.99 -21.78 23.92
C THR A 255 -39.10 -23.18 24.51
N LYS A 256 -38.36 -23.48 25.59
CA LYS A 256 -38.43 -24.76 26.31
C LYS A 256 -39.87 -25.14 26.66
N GLY A 257 -40.30 -26.31 26.17
CA GLY A 257 -41.64 -26.85 26.42
C GLY A 257 -42.72 -26.39 25.42
N ARG A 258 -42.36 -25.68 24.34
CA ARG A 258 -43.30 -25.31 23.26
C ARG A 258 -43.37 -26.37 22.14
N GLN A 259 -42.38 -27.27 22.08
CA GLN A 259 -42.17 -28.25 21.01
C GLN A 259 -43.01 -29.51 21.21
N GLU A 260 -43.48 -30.09 20.12
CA GLU A 260 -44.11 -31.41 20.10
C GLU A 260 -43.07 -32.53 19.97
N ARG A 261 -43.48 -33.77 20.28
CA ARG A 261 -42.58 -34.95 20.36
C ARG A 261 -41.72 -35.18 19.12
N ASN A 262 -42.21 -34.82 17.93
CA ASN A 262 -41.54 -35.04 16.66
C ASN A 262 -40.96 -33.76 16.04
N ASP A 263 -41.02 -32.62 16.72
CA ASP A 263 -40.49 -31.35 16.19
C ASP A 263 -38.95 -31.36 16.17
N ILE A 264 -38.33 -32.05 17.13
CA ILE A 264 -36.87 -32.27 17.21
C ILE A 264 -36.59 -33.77 17.08
N ALA A 265 -35.99 -34.18 15.96
CA ALA A 265 -35.70 -35.59 15.72
C ALA A 265 -34.44 -36.07 16.47
N LEU A 266 -34.56 -37.13 17.27
CA LEU A 266 -33.44 -37.71 18.03
C LEU A 266 -32.46 -38.54 17.16
N LYS A 267 -32.94 -39.05 16.01
CA LYS A 267 -32.20 -39.98 15.14
C LYS A 267 -31.50 -39.30 13.95
N THR A 268 -31.89 -38.09 13.60
CA THR A 268 -31.39 -37.38 12.41
C THR A 268 -30.71 -36.05 12.75
N ASN A 269 -30.53 -35.76 14.04
CA ASN A 269 -29.71 -34.65 14.51
C ASN A 269 -28.56 -35.22 15.34
N GLY A 270 -27.34 -34.84 14.98
CA GLY A 270 -26.13 -35.26 15.69
C GLY A 270 -25.74 -36.72 15.49
N ASP A 271 -26.32 -37.43 14.51
CA ASP A 271 -26.01 -38.83 14.18
C ASP A 271 -24.64 -39.03 13.50
N GLN A 272 -24.04 -37.96 12.98
CA GLN A 272 -22.67 -37.93 12.43
C GLN A 272 -21.80 -36.89 13.13
N ALA A 273 -22.18 -36.45 14.34
CA ALA A 273 -21.45 -35.44 15.10
C ALA A 273 -20.56 -36.08 16.17
N SER A 274 -19.31 -35.64 16.25
CA SER A 274 -18.45 -35.87 17.42
C SER A 274 -18.81 -34.84 18.49
N CYS A 275 -19.78 -35.14 19.34
CA CYS A 275 -20.22 -34.22 20.39
C CYS A 275 -19.31 -34.33 21.61
N GLU A 276 -18.04 -33.93 21.47
CA GLU A 276 -17.01 -34.15 22.49
C GLU A 276 -17.42 -33.60 23.86
N ASN A 277 -17.37 -34.47 24.88
CA ASN A 277 -17.77 -34.17 26.25
C ASN A 277 -16.57 -34.09 27.20
N GLU A 278 -15.42 -34.65 26.84
CA GLU A 278 -14.20 -34.66 27.64
C GLU A 278 -13.16 -33.65 27.13
N LEU A 279 -12.37 -33.11 28.06
CA LEU A 279 -11.36 -32.09 27.78
C LEU A 279 -9.94 -32.68 27.76
N LEU A 280 -9.23 -32.57 26.63
CA LEU A 280 -7.82 -32.90 26.50
C LEU A 280 -6.93 -31.72 26.94
N LYS A 281 -5.84 -32.02 27.64
CA LYS A 281 -4.83 -31.03 28.02
C LYS A 281 -3.50 -31.26 27.32
N PHE A 282 -2.84 -30.18 26.95
CA PHE A 282 -1.46 -30.22 26.45
C PHE A 282 -0.49 -30.41 27.62
N SER A 283 0.39 -31.41 27.51
CA SER A 283 1.36 -31.76 28.54
C SER A 283 2.71 -31.06 28.34
N SER A 284 3.11 -30.80 27.09
CA SER A 284 4.38 -30.14 26.77
C SER A 284 4.29 -29.40 25.45
N ILE A 285 4.80 -28.17 25.43
CA ILE A 285 4.88 -27.30 24.24
C ILE A 285 6.33 -26.82 24.16
N ARG A 286 7.01 -27.09 23.04
CA ARG A 286 8.36 -26.56 22.77
C ARG A 286 8.40 -25.87 21.42
N THR A 287 8.96 -24.67 21.39
CA THR A 287 8.96 -23.80 20.20
C THR A 287 10.39 -23.60 19.67
N SER A 288 10.48 -23.52 18.35
CA SER A 288 11.64 -23.01 17.61
C SER A 288 11.16 -21.91 16.66
N HIS A 289 12.04 -21.38 15.81
CA HIS A 289 11.67 -20.35 14.84
C HIS A 289 10.77 -20.88 13.72
N ASP A 290 10.92 -22.15 13.34
CA ASP A 290 10.19 -22.78 12.23
C ASP A 290 9.35 -24.00 12.64
N LYS A 291 9.36 -24.36 13.93
CA LYS A 291 8.82 -25.62 14.46
C LYS A 291 8.12 -25.44 15.80
N ILE A 292 7.08 -26.25 16.02
CA ILE A 292 6.41 -26.37 17.31
C ILE A 292 6.21 -27.86 17.60
N LEU A 293 6.74 -28.34 18.74
CA LEU A 293 6.50 -29.68 19.25
C LEU A 293 5.40 -29.63 20.31
N LEU A 294 4.35 -30.40 20.10
CA LEU A 294 3.19 -30.50 20.99
C LEU A 294 3.07 -31.93 21.51
N LYS A 295 2.75 -32.06 22.79
CA LYS A 295 2.32 -33.31 23.42
C LYS A 295 1.08 -33.06 24.25
N TRP A 296 0.19 -34.03 24.33
CA TRP A 296 -1.05 -33.95 25.10
C TRP A 296 -1.32 -35.24 25.88
N GLU A 297 -2.29 -35.16 26.80
CA GLU A 297 -2.72 -36.29 27.60
C GLU A 297 -3.27 -37.42 26.71
N PRO A 298 -2.92 -38.69 26.99
CA PRO A 298 -3.49 -39.82 26.27
C PRO A 298 -4.98 -39.96 26.61
N TYR A 299 -5.78 -40.28 25.61
CA TYR A 299 -7.21 -40.57 25.76
C TYR A 299 -7.50 -41.98 25.30
N TRP A 300 -8.31 -42.70 26.07
CA TRP A 300 -8.79 -44.03 25.71
C TRP A 300 -10.29 -44.14 26.04
N PRO A 301 -11.15 -44.34 25.04
CA PRO A 301 -12.58 -44.56 25.28
C PRO A 301 -12.83 -45.87 26.05
N PRO A 302 -14.04 -46.06 26.61
CA PRO A 302 -14.40 -47.28 27.35
C PRO A 302 -14.13 -48.57 26.57
N ASP A 303 -14.47 -48.59 25.27
CA ASP A 303 -13.93 -49.56 24.32
C ASP A 303 -12.78 -48.91 23.55
N PHE A 304 -11.56 -49.31 23.87
CA PHE A 304 -10.35 -48.74 23.26
C PHE A 304 -10.26 -48.95 21.75
N ARG A 305 -10.98 -49.93 21.20
CA ARG A 305 -11.03 -50.18 19.75
C ARG A 305 -11.76 -49.06 19.01
N ASP A 306 -12.55 -48.27 19.74
CA ASP A 306 -13.25 -47.14 19.18
C ASP A 306 -12.32 -45.97 18.86
N LEU A 307 -11.11 -45.92 19.44
CA LEU A 307 -10.16 -44.84 19.15
C LEU A 307 -9.42 -45.11 17.84
N LEU A 308 -9.72 -44.32 16.82
CA LEU A 308 -9.03 -44.35 15.53
C LEU A 308 -7.75 -43.49 15.56
N GLY A 309 -7.71 -42.44 16.37
CA GLY A 309 -6.55 -41.56 16.52
C GLY A 309 -6.91 -40.18 17.04
N PHE A 310 -6.05 -39.21 16.72
CA PHE A 310 -6.22 -37.79 17.04
C PHE A 310 -6.13 -36.95 15.77
N MET A 311 -6.81 -35.81 15.75
CA MET A 311 -6.70 -34.79 14.73
C MET A 311 -6.15 -33.52 15.37
N LEU A 312 -4.99 -33.07 14.92
CA LEU A 312 -4.37 -31.81 15.32
C LEU A 312 -4.71 -30.73 14.31
N PHE A 313 -5.31 -29.64 14.78
CA PHE A 313 -5.70 -28.49 13.98
C PHE A 313 -4.77 -27.32 14.30
N TYR A 314 -4.20 -26.69 13.28
CA TYR A 314 -3.43 -25.46 13.46
C TYR A 314 -3.65 -24.45 12.33
N LYS A 315 -3.56 -23.16 12.66
CA LYS A 315 -3.58 -22.05 11.69
C LYS A 315 -2.84 -20.83 12.22
N GLU A 316 -2.39 -19.96 11.32
CA GLU A 316 -1.86 -18.64 11.68
C GLU A 316 -2.98 -17.78 12.29
N ALA A 317 -2.71 -17.18 13.46
CA ALA A 317 -3.70 -16.46 14.24
C ALA A 317 -3.07 -15.22 14.90
N PRO A 318 -3.05 -14.06 14.22
CA PRO A 318 -2.50 -12.83 14.76
C PRO A 318 -3.22 -12.37 16.04
N TYR A 319 -4.52 -12.68 16.15
CA TYR A 319 -5.37 -12.33 17.29
C TYR A 319 -5.93 -13.59 17.94
N GLN A 320 -6.24 -13.50 19.23
CA GLN A 320 -6.78 -14.62 20.03
C GLN A 320 -8.31 -14.71 19.98
N ASN A 321 -8.91 -14.48 18.81
CA ASN A 321 -10.35 -14.48 18.57
C ASN A 321 -10.81 -15.63 17.67
N VAL A 322 -9.97 -16.64 17.49
CA VAL A 322 -10.20 -17.74 16.56
C VAL A 322 -11.29 -18.68 17.08
N THR A 323 -12.19 -19.10 16.19
CA THR A 323 -13.20 -20.12 16.49
C THR A 323 -12.89 -21.44 15.78
N GLU A 324 -13.43 -22.54 16.29
CA GLU A 324 -13.29 -23.88 15.68
C GLU A 324 -13.79 -23.89 14.22
N PHE A 325 -14.79 -23.06 13.90
CA PHE A 325 -15.48 -23.06 12.62
C PHE A 325 -14.90 -22.06 11.61
N ASP A 326 -13.82 -21.35 11.97
CA ASP A 326 -13.17 -20.42 11.06
C ASP A 326 -12.63 -21.12 9.80
N GLY A 327 -12.97 -20.58 8.63
CA GLY A 327 -12.40 -20.99 7.35
C GLY A 327 -12.86 -22.38 6.87
N GLN A 328 -13.90 -22.96 7.47
CA GLN A 328 -14.41 -24.29 7.15
C GLN A 328 -15.35 -24.30 5.92
N ASP A 329 -15.13 -23.40 4.97
CA ASP A 329 -15.67 -23.54 3.61
C ASP A 329 -14.90 -24.67 2.92
N ALA A 330 -15.61 -25.57 2.24
CA ALA A 330 -15.05 -26.80 1.67
C ALA A 330 -13.79 -26.63 0.77
N CYS A 331 -13.45 -25.39 0.38
CA CYS A 331 -12.29 -25.03 -0.44
C CYS A 331 -11.60 -23.69 -0.04
N GLY A 332 -11.79 -23.17 1.18
CA GLY A 332 -11.30 -21.82 1.56
C GLY A 332 -9.81 -21.74 1.91
N SER A 333 -9.11 -20.68 1.48
CA SER A 333 -7.66 -20.47 1.72
C SER A 333 -7.27 -20.11 3.16
N ASN A 334 -8.24 -19.83 4.03
CA ASN A 334 -8.05 -19.48 5.45
C ASN A 334 -8.50 -20.60 6.42
N SER A 335 -8.59 -21.84 5.93
CA SER A 335 -9.03 -23.00 6.71
C SER A 335 -7.97 -23.47 7.71
N TRP A 336 -8.41 -24.18 8.75
CA TRP A 336 -7.52 -24.97 9.61
C TRP A 336 -6.72 -25.98 8.79
N THR A 337 -5.42 -26.10 9.09
CA THR A 337 -4.62 -27.23 8.61
C THR A 337 -4.80 -28.39 9.58
N VAL A 338 -5.12 -29.57 9.06
CA VAL A 338 -5.43 -30.76 9.86
C VAL A 338 -4.35 -31.81 9.67
N VAL A 339 -3.93 -32.41 10.78
CA VAL A 339 -2.96 -33.51 10.81
C VAL A 339 -3.55 -34.66 11.60
N ASP A 340 -3.68 -35.82 10.96
CA ASP A 340 -4.07 -37.05 11.63
C ASP A 340 -2.86 -37.65 12.34
N VAL A 341 -3.05 -38.01 13.61
CA VAL A 341 -2.02 -38.55 14.51
C VAL A 341 -2.51 -39.88 15.04
N ASP A 342 -1.75 -40.94 14.77
CA ASP A 342 -2.07 -42.28 15.21
C ASP A 342 -2.12 -42.39 16.75
N PRO A 343 -2.99 -43.26 17.30
CA PRO A 343 -3.04 -43.49 18.73
C PRO A 343 -1.72 -44.10 19.22
N PRO A 344 -1.20 -43.68 20.40
CA PRO A 344 0.03 -44.22 20.94
C PRO A 344 -0.13 -45.72 21.27
N PRO A 345 0.96 -46.50 21.26
CA PRO A 345 0.89 -47.89 21.71
C PRO A 345 0.36 -47.95 23.13
N ARG A 346 -0.62 -48.83 23.36
CA ARG A 346 -1.22 -49.02 24.67
C ARG A 346 -0.27 -49.76 25.59
N SER A 347 -0.07 -49.24 26.80
CA SER A 347 0.63 -49.94 27.88
C SER A 347 -0.36 -50.40 28.94
N ASN A 348 -0.07 -51.52 29.59
CA ASN A 348 -0.82 -52.01 30.75
C ASN A 348 -0.46 -51.23 32.03
N GLU A 349 0.65 -50.48 32.03
CA GLU A 349 1.08 -49.65 33.14
C GLU A 349 0.78 -48.16 32.89
N PRO A 350 0.00 -47.48 33.77
CA PRO A 350 -0.38 -46.08 33.58
C PRO A 350 0.81 -45.12 33.46
N LYS A 351 1.92 -45.42 34.16
CA LYS A 351 3.14 -44.61 34.16
C LYS A 351 4.01 -44.80 32.91
N ALA A 352 3.82 -45.91 32.19
CA ALA A 352 4.54 -46.22 30.97
C ALA A 352 3.73 -45.85 29.71
N GLN A 353 2.54 -45.26 29.85
CA GLN A 353 1.72 -44.83 28.72
C GLN A 353 2.41 -43.66 27.99
N ALA A 354 2.78 -43.88 26.74
CA ALA A 354 3.37 -42.85 25.91
C ALA A 354 2.34 -41.75 25.64
N GLN A 355 2.77 -40.50 25.82
CA GLN A 355 1.95 -39.34 25.48
C GLN A 355 1.94 -39.13 23.96
N PRO A 356 0.76 -38.99 23.34
CA PRO A 356 0.66 -38.60 21.94
C PRO A 356 1.25 -37.19 21.73
N GLY A 357 1.76 -36.95 20.53
CA GLY A 357 2.33 -35.66 20.19
C GLY A 357 2.75 -35.56 18.73
N TRP A 358 3.00 -34.34 18.29
CA TRP A 358 3.35 -34.03 16.91
C TRP A 358 4.35 -32.88 16.81
N LEU A 359 5.20 -32.92 15.77
CA LEU A 359 6.16 -31.87 15.45
C LEU A 359 5.69 -31.13 14.19
N LEU A 360 5.13 -29.93 14.38
CA LEU A 360 4.84 -29.00 13.30
C LEU A 360 6.16 -28.44 12.74
N ARG A 361 6.27 -28.32 11.40
CA ARG A 361 7.45 -27.84 10.68
C ARG A 361 7.04 -26.84 9.59
N GLY A 362 7.99 -26.01 9.15
CA GLY A 362 7.75 -25.03 8.08
C GLY A 362 6.86 -23.87 8.51
N LEU A 363 6.88 -23.53 9.81
CA LEU A 363 6.14 -22.40 10.37
C LEU A 363 6.91 -21.10 10.15
N LYS A 364 6.19 -19.99 10.09
CA LYS A 364 6.80 -18.65 10.03
C LYS A 364 7.42 -18.30 11.39
N PRO A 365 8.60 -17.67 11.42
CA PRO A 365 9.20 -17.15 12.66
C PRO A 365 8.36 -16.04 13.30
N TRP A 366 8.49 -15.88 14.61
CA TRP A 366 7.79 -14.87 15.40
C TRP A 366 6.28 -14.76 15.14
N THR A 367 5.64 -15.87 14.78
CA THR A 367 4.25 -15.91 14.34
C THR A 367 3.41 -16.68 15.34
N GLN A 368 2.26 -16.12 15.71
CA GLN A 368 1.31 -16.76 16.62
C GLN A 368 0.42 -17.75 15.84
N TYR A 369 0.37 -18.98 16.32
CA TYR A 369 -0.48 -20.05 15.80
C TYR A 369 -1.55 -20.41 16.81
N ALA A 370 -2.79 -20.56 16.35
CA ALA A 370 -3.86 -21.18 17.11
C ALA A 370 -3.80 -22.70 16.88
N VAL A 371 -3.92 -23.49 17.95
CA VAL A 371 -3.82 -24.94 17.89
C VAL A 371 -4.81 -25.62 18.82
N PHE A 372 -5.45 -26.70 18.37
CA PHE A 372 -6.22 -27.59 19.23
C PHE A 372 -6.21 -29.04 18.71
N VAL A 373 -6.60 -29.99 19.55
CA VAL A 373 -6.63 -31.42 19.22
C VAL A 373 -8.02 -31.99 19.48
N LYS A 374 -8.46 -32.91 18.62
CA LYS A 374 -9.67 -33.71 18.80
C LYS A 374 -9.37 -35.20 18.68
N THR A 375 -10.13 -36.03 19.36
CA THR A 375 -10.09 -37.49 19.16
C THR A 375 -10.93 -37.89 17.96
N LEU A 376 -10.46 -38.86 17.20
CA LEU A 376 -11.25 -39.54 16.18
C LEU A 376 -11.76 -40.87 16.76
N VAL A 377 -13.07 -40.99 16.96
CA VAL A 377 -13.71 -42.17 17.57
C VAL A 377 -14.78 -42.80 16.68
N THR A 378 -14.97 -44.12 16.75
CA THR A 378 -16.08 -44.81 16.08
C THR A 378 -17.36 -44.72 16.89
N PHE A 379 -18.49 -44.68 16.19
CA PHE A 379 -19.81 -44.70 16.79
C PHE A 379 -20.24 -46.16 17.04
N SER A 380 -20.39 -46.57 18.31
CA SER A 380 -20.96 -47.89 18.66
C SER A 380 -22.45 -47.78 19.01
N ASP A 381 -23.24 -48.76 18.57
CA ASP A 381 -24.71 -48.76 18.68
C ASP A 381 -25.24 -48.82 20.12
N GLU A 382 -24.44 -49.27 21.09
CA GLU A 382 -24.90 -49.53 22.46
C GLU A 382 -24.55 -48.42 23.45
N ARG A 383 -23.49 -47.64 23.19
CA ARG A 383 -23.10 -46.45 23.99
C ARG A 383 -22.42 -45.43 23.09
N ARG A 384 -23.06 -44.27 22.90
CA ARG A 384 -22.46 -43.14 22.16
C ARG A 384 -21.19 -42.67 22.87
N THR A 385 -20.03 -43.01 22.32
CA THR A 385 -18.73 -42.52 22.78
C THR A 385 -18.50 -41.15 22.14
N TYR A 386 -18.53 -40.12 22.97
CA TYR A 386 -18.61 -38.73 22.49
C TYR A 386 -17.25 -38.14 22.10
N GLY A 387 -16.14 -38.77 22.49
CA GLY A 387 -14.78 -38.31 22.22
C GLY A 387 -14.34 -37.16 23.13
N ALA A 388 -13.11 -36.71 22.95
CA ALA A 388 -12.49 -35.62 23.71
C ALA A 388 -11.89 -34.56 22.79
N LYS A 389 -11.85 -33.32 23.27
CA LYS A 389 -11.25 -32.18 22.58
C LYS A 389 -10.43 -31.31 23.51
N SER A 390 -9.39 -30.65 23.02
CA SER A 390 -8.67 -29.64 23.79
C SER A 390 -9.32 -28.26 23.64
N GLU A 391 -8.93 -27.34 24.52
CA GLU A 391 -9.12 -25.91 24.25
C GLU A 391 -8.20 -25.45 23.11
N ILE A 392 -8.53 -24.30 22.50
CA ILE A 392 -7.66 -23.63 21.54
C ILE A 392 -6.56 -22.92 22.32
N ILE A 393 -5.33 -23.37 22.14
CA ILE A 393 -4.14 -22.71 22.68
C ILE A 393 -3.49 -21.84 21.62
N TYR A 394 -2.79 -20.79 22.06
CA TYR A 394 -2.02 -19.91 21.19
C TYR A 394 -0.54 -20.06 21.48
N VAL A 395 0.23 -20.40 20.46
CA VAL A 395 1.66 -20.67 20.58
C VAL A 395 2.41 -19.82 19.57
N GLN A 396 3.37 -19.03 20.03
CA GLN A 396 4.20 -18.18 19.17
C GLN A 396 5.55 -18.87 18.88
N THR A 397 5.96 -18.90 17.62
CA THR A 397 7.30 -19.36 17.22
C THR A 397 8.38 -18.36 17.67
N ASN A 398 9.61 -18.83 17.82
CA ASN A 398 10.71 -17.98 18.26
C ASN A 398 11.12 -16.99 17.14
N ALA A 399 11.69 -15.85 17.52
CA ALA A 399 12.25 -14.91 16.57
C ALA A 399 13.48 -15.50 15.85
N THR A 400 13.70 -15.06 14.61
CA THR A 400 14.94 -15.31 13.85
C THR A 400 15.44 -14.01 13.23
N VAL A 401 16.54 -14.05 12.48
CA VAL A 401 17.11 -12.87 11.83
C VAL A 401 16.08 -12.22 10.88
N PRO A 402 15.91 -10.88 10.90
CA PRO A 402 15.03 -10.17 9.95
C PRO A 402 15.49 -10.32 8.49
N SER A 403 14.60 -10.09 7.54
CA SER A 403 15.00 -9.88 6.14
C SER A 403 15.69 -8.52 5.93
N VAL A 404 16.16 -8.27 4.70
CA VAL A 404 16.79 -7.00 4.34
C VAL A 404 15.81 -5.82 4.43
N PRO A 405 16.25 -4.64 4.88
CA PRO A 405 15.51 -3.40 4.71
C PRO A 405 15.21 -3.15 3.23
N LEU A 406 14.03 -2.60 2.95
CA LEU A 406 13.53 -2.43 1.59
C LEU A 406 13.75 -0.99 1.11
N ASP A 407 13.94 -0.83 -0.19
CA ASP A 407 14.00 0.47 -0.89
C ASP A 407 14.88 1.55 -0.20
N PRO A 408 16.16 1.28 0.12
CA PRO A 408 17.04 2.31 0.66
C PRO A 408 17.31 3.38 -0.41
N ILE A 409 16.86 4.61 -0.13
CA ILE A 409 17.09 5.79 -0.96
C ILE A 409 18.05 6.74 -0.25
N SER A 410 19.04 7.22 -0.99
CA SER A 410 20.05 8.17 -0.50
C SER A 410 20.06 9.43 -1.36
N VAL A 411 19.94 10.58 -0.71
CA VAL A 411 19.93 11.90 -1.37
C VAL A 411 20.87 12.84 -0.64
N SER A 412 21.70 13.58 -1.36
CA SER A 412 22.50 14.66 -0.77
C SER A 412 21.80 16.00 -0.94
N ASN A 413 21.64 16.74 0.16
CA ASN A 413 21.04 18.07 0.20
C ASN A 413 22.06 19.18 0.53
N SER A 414 23.32 18.81 0.83
CA SER A 414 24.39 19.70 1.25
C SER A 414 25.74 19.09 0.89
N SER A 415 26.79 19.89 0.83
CA SER A 415 28.14 19.41 0.51
C SER A 415 28.70 18.45 1.56
N SER A 416 28.16 18.42 2.77
CA SER A 416 28.65 17.56 3.86
C SER A 416 27.60 16.62 4.45
N GLN A 417 26.45 16.46 3.79
CA GLN A 417 25.34 15.65 4.30
C GLN A 417 24.73 14.70 3.26
N ILE A 418 24.36 13.51 3.73
CA ILE A 418 23.55 12.53 3.00
C ILE A 418 22.34 12.16 3.85
N ILE A 419 21.15 12.30 3.28
CA ILE A 419 19.89 11.86 3.85
C ILE A 419 19.60 10.45 3.32
N LEU A 420 19.54 9.48 4.23
CA LEU A 420 19.17 8.10 3.95
C LEU A 420 17.74 7.85 4.45
N LYS A 421 16.91 7.22 3.63
CA LYS A 421 15.58 6.71 4.01
C LYS A 421 15.40 5.29 3.51
N TRP A 422 14.62 4.48 4.20
CA TRP A 422 14.34 3.10 3.82
C TRP A 422 12.93 2.70 4.26
N LYS A 423 12.49 1.51 3.85
CA LYS A 423 11.30 0.85 4.37
C LYS A 423 11.69 -0.32 5.28
N PRO A 424 10.82 -0.73 6.21
CA PRO A 424 11.02 -1.91 7.04
C PRO A 424 11.22 -3.20 6.21
N PRO A 425 11.87 -4.22 6.78
CA PRO A 425 12.01 -5.52 6.12
C PRO A 425 10.66 -6.19 5.89
N SER A 426 10.54 -6.94 4.79
CA SER A 426 9.34 -7.73 4.44
C SER A 426 8.99 -8.76 5.50
N GLU A 427 10.01 -9.37 6.11
CA GLU A 427 9.88 -10.40 7.14
C GLU A 427 10.69 -9.95 8.37
N PRO A 428 10.09 -9.18 9.28
CA PRO A 428 10.78 -8.69 10.47
C PRO A 428 11.25 -9.81 11.41
N ASN A 429 10.58 -10.97 11.36
CA ASN A 429 10.89 -12.17 12.14
C ASN A 429 11.06 -11.92 13.66
N GLY A 430 10.41 -10.85 14.16
CA GLY A 430 10.62 -10.26 15.47
C GLY A 430 10.19 -8.80 15.46
N ASN A 431 10.12 -8.17 16.64
CA ASN A 431 9.93 -6.72 16.70
C ASN A 431 11.26 -6.02 16.38
N ILE A 432 11.28 -5.12 15.39
CA ILE A 432 12.49 -4.39 15.02
C ILE A 432 12.85 -3.41 16.14
N THR A 433 14.06 -3.54 16.66
CA THR A 433 14.57 -2.71 17.75
C THR A 433 15.33 -1.49 17.23
N HIS A 434 16.16 -1.70 16.20
CA HIS A 434 16.99 -0.67 15.58
C HIS A 434 17.48 -1.10 14.20
N TYR A 435 18.00 -0.12 13.46
CA TYR A 435 18.78 -0.31 12.25
C TYR A 435 20.24 0.06 12.51
N LEU A 436 21.17 -0.65 11.87
CA LEU A 436 22.58 -0.29 11.86
C LEU A 436 22.93 0.25 10.49
N VAL A 437 23.50 1.45 10.45
CA VAL A 437 23.90 2.12 9.21
C VAL A 437 25.40 2.35 9.27
N PHE A 438 26.14 1.79 8.32
CA PHE A 438 27.56 2.03 8.12
C PHE A 438 27.76 2.86 6.87
N TRP A 439 28.76 3.74 6.84
CA TRP A 439 29.13 4.44 5.62
C TRP A 439 30.64 4.43 5.41
N GLN A 440 31.07 4.24 4.17
CA GLN A 440 32.47 4.16 3.81
C GLN A 440 32.75 5.07 2.61
N GLN A 441 33.71 5.98 2.78
CA GLN A 441 34.20 6.81 1.69
C GLN A 441 34.74 5.92 0.55
N GLN A 442 34.29 6.18 -0.66
CA GLN A 442 34.79 5.52 -1.87
C GLN A 442 35.91 6.37 -2.47
N ALA A 443 37.00 5.71 -2.87
CA ALA A 443 38.05 6.37 -3.64
C ALA A 443 37.51 6.72 -5.04
N GLU A 444 38.01 7.81 -5.62
CA GLU A 444 37.76 8.11 -7.04
C GLU A 444 38.50 7.10 -7.92
N ASP A 445 37.97 6.86 -9.12
CA ASP A 445 38.52 5.87 -10.05
C ASP A 445 39.96 6.25 -10.42
N SER A 446 40.89 5.30 -10.31
CA SER A 446 42.32 5.56 -10.51
C SER A 446 42.63 6.09 -11.93
N GLU A 447 41.86 5.68 -12.93
CA GLU A 447 41.99 6.15 -14.32
C GLU A 447 41.81 7.66 -14.46
N LEU A 448 40.99 8.29 -13.60
CA LEU A 448 40.73 9.73 -13.66
C LEU A 448 41.98 10.57 -13.40
N TYR A 449 42.95 10.03 -12.66
CA TYR A 449 44.23 10.69 -12.34
C TYR A 449 45.25 10.58 -13.48
N GLU A 450 45.07 9.63 -14.41
CA GLU A 450 46.08 9.32 -15.43
C GLU A 450 45.80 9.95 -16.80
N LEU A 451 44.53 10.30 -17.06
CA LEU A 451 44.04 10.84 -18.33
C LEU A 451 44.42 12.31 -18.54
N ASP A 452 44.69 12.68 -19.80
CA ASP A 452 44.91 14.07 -20.22
C ASP A 452 43.66 14.63 -20.90
N TYR A 453 42.87 15.39 -20.14
CA TYR A 453 41.58 15.93 -20.58
C TYR A 453 41.68 17.12 -21.55
N CYS A 454 42.89 17.59 -21.87
CA CYS A 454 43.09 18.65 -22.87
C CYS A 454 43.15 18.11 -24.32
N LEU A 455 43.20 16.79 -24.49
CA LEU A 455 43.14 16.14 -25.81
C LEU A 455 41.71 16.24 -26.37
N LYS A 456 41.58 16.79 -27.60
CA LYS A 456 40.29 16.96 -28.27
C LYS A 456 39.57 15.61 -28.44
N GLY A 457 38.41 15.46 -27.81
CA GLY A 457 37.52 14.29 -27.95
C GLY A 457 37.13 13.60 -26.63
N LEU A 458 37.78 13.93 -25.51
CA LEU A 458 37.42 13.40 -24.18
C LEU A 458 36.33 14.28 -23.56
N LYS A 459 35.15 13.69 -23.30
CA LYS A 459 34.11 14.34 -22.48
C LYS A 459 34.43 14.11 -21.00
N LEU A 460 34.38 15.16 -20.19
CA LEU A 460 34.49 15.00 -18.74
C LEU A 460 33.36 14.09 -18.24
N PRO A 461 33.64 13.12 -17.35
CA PRO A 461 32.60 12.34 -16.70
C PRO A 461 31.78 13.26 -15.80
N SER A 462 30.56 13.62 -16.21
CA SER A 462 29.63 14.36 -15.36
C SER A 462 29.06 13.41 -14.30
N ARG A 463 29.64 13.40 -13.10
CA ARG A 463 29.10 12.67 -11.94
C ARG A 463 28.04 13.52 -11.25
N THR A 464 26.82 13.01 -11.11
CA THR A 464 25.72 13.72 -10.43
C THR A 464 25.66 13.37 -8.94
N TRP A 465 25.31 14.34 -8.10
CA TRP A 465 25.10 14.18 -6.65
C TRP A 465 23.71 13.63 -6.30
N SER A 466 22.83 13.50 -7.29
CA SER A 466 21.50 12.90 -7.18
C SER A 466 21.36 11.77 -8.19
N PRO A 467 20.59 10.70 -7.87
CA PRO A 467 20.02 9.84 -8.91
C PRO A 467 19.32 10.74 -9.94
N PRO A 468 19.44 10.47 -11.25
CA PRO A 468 18.72 11.24 -12.26
C PRO A 468 17.23 11.23 -11.89
N PHE A 469 16.70 12.38 -11.50
CA PHE A 469 15.26 12.58 -11.57
C PHE A 469 14.96 12.65 -13.05
N GLU A 470 14.17 11.72 -13.59
CA GLU A 470 13.62 11.84 -14.94
C GLU A 470 12.69 13.05 -14.97
N SER A 471 13.25 14.25 -15.10
CA SER A 471 12.52 15.43 -15.50
C SER A 471 12.48 15.44 -17.03
N GLU A 472 11.36 15.01 -17.61
CA GLU A 472 11.04 15.29 -19.01
C GLU A 472 10.94 16.81 -19.19
N ASP A 473 11.98 17.44 -19.74
CA ASP A 473 11.93 18.82 -20.22
C ASP A 473 12.01 18.80 -21.76
N PRO A 474 10.87 18.95 -22.47
CA PRO A 474 10.81 18.81 -23.92
C PRO A 474 11.10 20.15 -24.59
N GLN A 475 12.35 20.59 -24.62
CA GLN A 475 12.75 21.72 -25.47
C GLN A 475 14.26 21.84 -25.63
N LYS A 476 14.81 21.16 -26.63
CA LYS A 476 15.92 21.61 -27.51
C LYS A 476 16.38 20.43 -28.36
N TYR A 477 16.00 20.43 -29.64
CA TYR A 477 16.87 20.10 -30.78
C TYR A 477 16.05 20.34 -32.04
N ASN A 478 16.21 21.52 -32.63
CA ASN A 478 15.89 21.78 -34.03
C ASN A 478 16.92 22.77 -34.54
N GLN A 479 18.08 22.25 -34.94
CA GLN A 479 18.95 22.81 -35.99
C GLN A 479 20.13 21.86 -36.22
N SER A 480 20.13 21.20 -37.39
CA SER A 480 21.32 20.99 -38.21
C SER A 480 20.85 20.75 -39.64
N GLU A 481 21.69 21.19 -40.56
CA GLU A 481 21.41 21.42 -41.97
C GLU A 481 21.31 20.13 -42.78
N ASN A 482 20.63 20.25 -43.92
CA ASN A 482 20.58 19.26 -44.99
C ASN A 482 21.98 19.01 -45.57
N GLU A 483 22.45 17.76 -45.53
CA GLU A 483 23.19 17.16 -46.64
C GLU A 483 22.72 15.71 -46.82
N ASP A 484 22.21 15.44 -48.02
CA ASP A 484 21.77 14.13 -48.51
C ASP A 484 22.95 13.15 -48.58
N VAL A 485 22.90 12.08 -47.78
CA VAL A 485 23.47 10.78 -48.16
C VAL A 485 22.46 9.70 -47.78
N SER A 486 21.92 9.07 -48.81
CA SER A 486 21.04 7.91 -48.76
C SER A 486 21.62 6.78 -47.91
N GLY A 487 20.98 6.53 -46.77
CA GLY A 487 21.11 5.33 -45.96
C GLY A 487 19.96 5.30 -44.96
N GLU A 488 18.85 4.66 -45.31
CA GLU A 488 17.74 4.41 -44.40
C GLU A 488 18.24 3.67 -43.16
N CYS A 489 18.28 4.36 -42.02
CA CYS A 489 18.48 3.73 -40.73
C CYS A 489 17.10 3.21 -40.26
N CYS A 490 16.99 1.94 -39.93
CA CYS A 490 15.75 1.41 -39.36
C CYS A 490 15.45 2.09 -38.01
N SER A 491 14.21 2.52 -37.81
CA SER A 491 13.76 3.08 -36.51
C SER A 491 14.02 2.07 -35.40
N CYS A 492 14.81 2.46 -34.40
CA CYS A 492 15.06 1.64 -33.22
C CYS A 492 13.74 1.33 -32.49
N PRO A 493 13.63 0.16 -31.85
CA PRO A 493 12.50 -0.14 -30.98
C PRO A 493 12.35 0.97 -29.92
N LYS A 494 11.09 1.29 -29.57
CA LYS A 494 10.78 2.23 -28.49
C LYS A 494 11.53 1.81 -27.22
N THR A 495 12.04 2.79 -26.47
CA THR A 495 12.72 2.50 -25.21
C THR A 495 11.72 1.94 -24.19
N ASP A 496 12.20 1.13 -23.24
CA ASP A 496 11.33 0.50 -22.24
C ASP A 496 10.51 1.54 -21.44
N SER A 497 11.06 2.74 -21.21
CA SER A 497 10.34 3.88 -20.60
C SER A 497 9.15 4.37 -21.45
N GLN A 498 9.31 4.47 -22.78
CA GLN A 498 8.22 4.84 -23.69
C GLN A 498 7.15 3.75 -23.77
N ILE A 499 7.56 2.48 -23.76
CA ILE A 499 6.64 1.34 -23.74
C ILE A 499 5.84 1.33 -22.43
N GLN A 500 6.48 1.61 -21.30
CA GLN A 500 5.83 1.63 -20.00
C GLN A 500 4.83 2.78 -19.87
N LYS A 501 5.17 3.98 -20.37
CA LYS A 501 4.25 5.13 -20.41
C LYS A 501 3.02 4.85 -21.29
N GLU A 502 3.19 4.18 -22.44
CA GLU A 502 2.08 3.76 -23.31
C GLU A 502 1.23 2.64 -22.67
N LEU A 503 1.85 1.73 -21.91
CA LEU A 503 1.13 0.70 -21.14
C LEU A 503 0.28 1.33 -20.03
N GLU A 504 0.79 2.36 -19.35
CA GLU A 504 0.05 3.09 -18.32
C GLU A 504 -1.10 3.93 -18.92
N GLU A 505 -0.87 4.63 -20.04
CA GLU A 505 -1.93 5.38 -20.74
C GLU A 505 -3.02 4.45 -21.29
N SER A 506 -2.63 3.33 -21.91
CA SER A 506 -3.58 2.35 -22.44
C SER A 506 -4.36 1.65 -21.33
N ALA A 507 -3.73 1.38 -20.17
CA ALA A 507 -4.41 0.88 -18.99
C ALA A 507 -5.45 1.88 -18.46
N PHE A 508 -5.12 3.18 -18.43
CA PHE A 508 -6.04 4.25 -18.01
C PHE A 508 -7.22 4.42 -18.97
N ARG A 509 -6.97 4.42 -20.29
CA ARG A 509 -8.05 4.46 -21.29
C ARG A 509 -8.99 3.27 -21.16
N LYS A 510 -8.44 2.07 -20.96
CA LYS A 510 -9.21 0.84 -20.77
C LYS A 510 -10.08 0.89 -19.51
N THR A 511 -9.57 1.41 -18.39
CA THR A 511 -10.38 1.56 -17.17
C THR A 511 -11.49 2.59 -17.34
N PHE A 512 -11.23 3.71 -18.01
CA PHE A 512 -12.25 4.71 -18.29
C PHE A 512 -13.33 4.21 -19.27
N GLU A 513 -12.94 3.51 -20.33
CA GLU A 513 -13.88 2.87 -21.27
C GLU A 513 -14.74 1.82 -20.57
N ASN A 514 -14.16 0.98 -19.70
CA ASN A 514 -14.92 0.02 -18.91
C ASN A 514 -15.93 0.70 -17.98
N TYR A 515 -15.58 1.84 -17.37
CA TYR A 515 -16.51 2.62 -16.54
C TYR A 515 -17.69 3.15 -17.37
N LEU A 516 -17.41 3.79 -18.51
CA LEU A 516 -18.44 4.28 -19.44
C LEU A 516 -19.34 3.14 -19.93
N HIS A 517 -18.75 1.99 -20.28
CA HIS A 517 -19.51 0.83 -20.72
C HIS A 517 -20.45 0.30 -19.64
N ASN A 518 -20.02 0.28 -18.38
CA ASN A 518 -20.85 -0.19 -17.27
C ASN A 518 -21.99 0.77 -16.90
N GLU A 519 -21.82 2.08 -17.09
CA GLU A 519 -22.86 3.09 -16.79
C GLU A 519 -23.86 3.29 -17.95
N VAL A 520 -23.37 3.34 -19.20
CA VAL A 520 -24.20 3.63 -20.38
C VAL A 520 -24.96 2.39 -20.84
N PHE A 521 -24.32 1.22 -20.80
CA PHE A 521 -24.95 -0.02 -21.21
C PHE A 521 -25.49 -0.73 -19.98
N VAL A 522 -26.68 -0.33 -19.55
CA VAL A 522 -27.47 -1.13 -18.61
C VAL A 522 -27.86 -2.43 -19.33
N PRO A 523 -27.37 -3.58 -18.87
CA PRO A 523 -27.66 -4.83 -19.54
C PRO A 523 -29.14 -5.21 -19.40
N ARG A 524 -29.72 -5.74 -20.50
CA ARG A 524 -31.15 -6.09 -20.63
C ARG A 524 -31.71 -7.09 -19.60
N TYR A 525 -30.90 -7.65 -18.70
CA TYR A 525 -31.38 -8.57 -17.66
C TYR A 525 -32.23 -7.90 -16.57
N GLU A 526 -32.19 -6.58 -16.41
CA GLU A 526 -33.10 -5.88 -15.48
C GLU A 526 -34.54 -5.72 -16.00
N TYR A 527 -34.76 -5.70 -17.32
CA TYR A 527 -36.13 -5.72 -17.88
C TYR A 527 -36.68 -7.14 -18.10
N GLN A 528 -35.81 -8.16 -18.16
CA GLN A 528 -36.21 -9.53 -18.48
C GLN A 528 -36.42 -10.43 -17.23
N ALA A 529 -35.92 -10.02 -16.06
CA ALA A 529 -36.18 -10.68 -14.78
C ALA A 529 -37.64 -10.54 -14.29
N ILE A 530 -38.42 -9.65 -14.91
CA ILE A 530 -39.86 -9.45 -14.60
C ILE A 530 -40.75 -10.47 -15.34
N LEU A 531 -40.28 -11.17 -16.38
CA LEU A 531 -41.16 -12.01 -17.20
C LEU A 531 -40.81 -13.50 -17.30
N LEU A 532 -39.56 -13.95 -17.23
CA LEU A 532 -39.23 -15.38 -17.44
C LEU A 532 -38.04 -15.83 -16.57
N GLY A 533 -38.28 -16.77 -15.66
CA GLY A 533 -37.29 -17.30 -14.69
C GLY A 533 -36.07 -18.03 -15.30
N PRO A 534 -35.10 -18.45 -14.47
CA PRO A 534 -33.75 -18.78 -14.93
C PRO A 534 -33.64 -20.20 -15.50
N SER A 535 -33.23 -20.30 -16.77
CA SER A 535 -32.85 -21.57 -17.41
C SER A 535 -31.34 -21.65 -17.73
N ARG A 536 -30.70 -22.53 -16.95
CA ARG A 536 -29.48 -23.36 -17.10
C ARG A 536 -28.56 -23.30 -18.35
N LYS A 537 -27.25 -23.24 -18.01
CA LYS A 537 -26.03 -23.94 -18.54
C LYS A 537 -25.49 -23.51 -19.93
N ARG A 538 -24.18 -23.46 -20.20
CA ARG A 538 -23.13 -24.49 -19.96
C ARG A 538 -21.68 -23.96 -20.15
N ARG A 539 -20.78 -24.55 -19.36
CA ARG A 539 -19.30 -24.74 -19.37
C ARG A 539 -18.47 -24.24 -20.57
N ASP A 540 -17.25 -23.82 -20.24
CA ASP A 540 -16.05 -24.32 -20.92
C ASP A 540 -15.07 -24.99 -19.95
N LEU A 541 -14.48 -26.08 -20.43
CA LEU A 541 -13.44 -26.92 -19.83
C LEU A 541 -12.21 -26.77 -20.71
N GLY A 542 -11.05 -26.48 -20.12
CA GLY A 542 -9.76 -26.54 -20.80
C GLY A 542 -8.64 -26.74 -19.79
N SER A 543 -8.22 -27.99 -19.64
CA SER A 543 -7.21 -28.48 -18.69
C SER A 543 -5.82 -28.57 -19.35
N VAL A 544 -4.81 -28.08 -18.63
CA VAL A 544 -3.42 -28.59 -18.41
C VAL A 544 -2.60 -29.23 -19.56
N ALA A 545 -1.40 -28.68 -19.78
CA ALA A 545 -0.06 -29.32 -19.95
C ALA A 545 0.94 -28.22 -20.39
N ASN A 546 2.24 -28.13 -20.06
CA ASN A 546 3.19 -28.94 -19.31
C ASN A 546 4.36 -28.03 -18.86
N ALA A 547 5.06 -28.44 -17.81
CA ALA A 547 6.29 -27.83 -17.33
C ALA A 547 7.49 -28.06 -18.27
N THR A 548 8.36 -27.06 -18.37
CA THR A 548 9.78 -27.26 -18.69
C THR A 548 10.63 -26.37 -17.78
N VAL A 549 11.40 -27.06 -16.94
CA VAL A 549 12.45 -26.57 -16.05
C VAL A 549 13.66 -26.17 -16.89
N VAL A 550 14.25 -25.00 -16.63
CA VAL A 550 15.56 -24.62 -17.16
C VAL A 550 16.54 -24.53 -15.99
N ILE A 551 17.55 -25.40 -16.05
CA ILE A 551 18.69 -25.47 -15.13
C ILE A 551 19.75 -24.45 -15.60
N PRO A 552 20.36 -23.65 -14.71
CA PRO A 552 21.49 -22.80 -15.07
C PRO A 552 22.78 -23.63 -15.17
N THR A 553 23.42 -23.58 -16.32
CA THR A 553 24.76 -24.15 -16.55
C THR A 553 25.84 -23.23 -16.01
N VAL A 554 26.60 -23.75 -15.05
CA VAL A 554 27.87 -23.26 -14.54
C VAL A 554 28.99 -23.58 -15.53
N ALA A 555 29.89 -22.63 -15.78
CA ALA A 555 31.21 -22.88 -16.38
C ALA A 555 32.30 -22.35 -15.42
N SER A 556 33.17 -23.27 -15.01
CA SER A 556 34.42 -23.11 -14.25
C SER A 556 35.50 -22.39 -15.07
N SER A 557 36.32 -21.50 -14.50
CA SER A 557 37.66 -21.79 -13.92
C SER A 557 38.45 -20.45 -13.81
N PRO A 558 39.64 -20.36 -13.15
CA PRO A 558 40.24 -21.19 -12.10
C PRO A 558 40.67 -20.37 -10.84
N ASN A 559 40.98 -21.12 -9.78
CA ASN A 559 41.68 -20.67 -8.58
C ASN A 559 43.02 -19.98 -8.90
N ASN A 560 43.25 -18.83 -8.26
CA ASN A 560 44.59 -18.45 -7.82
C ASN A 560 44.50 -17.92 -6.39
N SER A 561 45.00 -18.72 -5.46
CA SER A 561 45.18 -18.41 -4.06
C SER A 561 46.32 -17.40 -3.89
N GLY A 562 45.96 -16.17 -3.54
CA GLY A 562 46.88 -15.18 -2.96
C GLY A 562 46.41 -14.86 -1.55
N ALA A 563 47.00 -15.52 -0.56
CA ALA A 563 46.87 -15.11 0.84
C ALA A 563 47.47 -13.71 0.98
N ALA A 564 46.62 -12.72 1.22
CA ALA A 564 47.04 -11.39 1.64
C ALA A 564 46.52 -11.17 3.06
N SER A 565 47.49 -11.03 3.96
CA SER A 565 47.43 -10.76 5.39
C SER A 565 46.18 -10.00 5.85
N GLU A 566 45.57 -10.52 6.92
CA GLU A 566 44.79 -9.76 7.88
C GLU A 566 45.54 -8.45 8.18
N ASN A 567 44.97 -7.34 7.69
CA ASN A 567 45.33 -6.00 8.14
C ASN A 567 44.13 -5.48 8.92
N ALA A 568 44.43 -4.99 10.12
CA ALA A 568 43.53 -4.50 11.15
C ALA A 568 42.24 -3.84 10.60
N GLU A 569 41.09 -4.27 11.11
CA GLU A 569 39.79 -3.65 10.86
C GLU A 569 39.84 -2.16 11.23
N GLU A 570 39.95 -1.30 10.24
CA GLU A 570 39.54 0.09 10.38
C GLU A 570 38.03 0.09 10.67
N GLN A 571 37.65 0.46 11.89
CA GLN A 571 36.24 0.58 12.27
C GLN A 571 35.53 1.56 11.33
N LYS A 572 34.68 1.03 10.44
CA LYS A 572 33.79 1.83 9.60
C LYS A 572 32.89 2.68 10.52
N PRO A 573 32.71 3.98 10.24
CA PRO A 573 31.79 4.80 11.02
C PRO A 573 30.37 4.26 10.85
N PHE A 574 29.63 4.22 11.96
CA PHE A 574 28.29 3.65 12.01
C PHE A 574 27.38 4.41 12.97
N GLU A 575 26.08 4.30 12.72
CA GLU A 575 25.03 4.87 13.57
C GLU A 575 23.95 3.82 13.84
N LYS A 576 23.47 3.79 15.09
CA LYS A 576 22.36 2.93 15.52
C LYS A 576 21.05 3.72 15.55
N VAL A 577 20.18 3.48 14.57
CA VAL A 577 18.94 4.22 14.37
C VAL A 577 17.78 3.49 15.05
N LYS A 578 17.20 4.10 16.09
CA LYS A 578 16.05 3.56 16.83
C LYS A 578 14.75 4.27 16.42
N SER A 579 13.67 3.49 16.25
CA SER A 579 12.30 3.98 16.03
C SER A 579 12.10 4.90 14.80
N LYS A 580 13.07 4.99 13.89
CA LYS A 580 13.03 5.79 12.68
C LYS A 580 13.54 4.98 11.50
N GLU A 581 13.02 5.33 10.32
CA GLU A 581 13.38 4.73 9.03
C GLU A 581 14.18 5.72 8.17
N SER A 582 14.90 6.64 8.84
CA SER A 582 15.71 7.66 8.20
C SER A 582 16.90 8.06 9.07
N LEU A 583 17.96 8.51 8.41
CA LEU A 583 19.19 9.02 9.01
C LEU A 583 19.76 10.17 8.19
N VAL A 584 20.30 11.19 8.87
CA VAL A 584 21.09 12.25 8.23
C VAL A 584 22.54 12.05 8.62
N ILE A 585 23.35 11.54 7.69
CA ILE A 585 24.78 11.36 7.87
C ILE A 585 25.44 12.72 7.62
N SER A 586 26.18 13.22 8.61
CA SER A 586 26.82 14.55 8.57
C SER A 586 28.33 14.46 8.70
N GLY A 587 29.05 15.54 8.36
CA GLY A 587 30.51 15.59 8.45
C GLY A 587 31.22 14.84 7.31
N LEU A 588 30.55 14.72 6.17
CA LEU A 588 31.08 14.07 4.98
C LEU A 588 31.92 15.05 4.15
N ARG A 589 32.87 14.54 3.37
CA ARG A 589 33.66 15.34 2.42
C ARG A 589 32.76 15.80 1.27
N HIS A 590 33.00 17.01 0.77
CA HIS A 590 32.29 17.55 -0.38
C HIS A 590 32.61 16.80 -1.66
N PHE A 591 31.62 16.73 -2.56
CA PHE A 591 31.66 16.00 -3.83
C PHE A 591 32.30 14.60 -3.78
N THR A 592 32.09 13.84 -2.71
CA THR A 592 32.75 12.55 -2.48
C THR A 592 31.72 11.41 -2.45
N GLY A 593 32.05 10.28 -3.08
CA GLY A 593 31.21 9.08 -3.07
C GLY A 593 31.26 8.32 -1.75
N TYR A 594 30.13 7.84 -1.27
CA TYR A 594 29.99 7.02 -0.07
C TYR A 594 29.17 5.76 -0.38
N ARG A 595 29.68 4.60 0.08
CA ARG A 595 28.95 3.34 0.12
C ARG A 595 28.31 3.20 1.49
N ILE A 596 27.00 3.00 1.53
CA ILE A 596 26.20 2.90 2.75
C ILE A 596 25.70 1.46 2.88
N GLU A 597 25.89 0.87 4.05
CA GLU A 597 25.46 -0.50 4.41
C GLU A 597 24.39 -0.39 5.49
N LEU A 598 23.18 -0.90 5.23
CA LEU A 598 22.02 -0.78 6.11
C LEU A 598 21.54 -2.17 6.56
N HIS A 599 21.41 -2.37 7.87
CA HIS A 599 20.93 -3.62 8.48
C HIS A 599 19.71 -3.37 9.36
N ALA A 600 18.83 -4.37 9.49
CA ALA A 600 17.72 -4.39 10.45
C ALA A 600 17.99 -5.38 11.59
N CYS A 601 17.69 -5.00 12.82
CA CYS A 601 17.96 -5.82 14.01
C CYS A 601 16.70 -5.91 14.89
N ASN A 602 16.36 -7.12 15.33
CA ASN A 602 15.19 -7.38 16.19
C ASN A 602 15.53 -7.80 17.63
N HIS A 603 16.82 -7.78 17.99
CA HIS A 603 17.29 -8.07 19.34
C HIS A 603 18.47 -7.17 19.70
N ASP A 604 18.50 -6.65 20.94
CA ASP A 604 19.50 -5.65 21.36
C ASP A 604 20.79 -6.29 21.93
N ALA A 605 20.75 -7.57 22.31
CA ALA A 605 21.83 -8.20 23.08
C ALA A 605 22.96 -8.86 22.26
N GLN A 606 22.79 -9.04 20.94
CA GLN A 606 23.81 -9.64 20.06
C GLN A 606 23.73 -9.04 18.64
N GLU A 607 24.78 -8.32 18.23
CA GLU A 607 24.95 -7.77 16.86
C GLU A 607 24.96 -8.86 15.77
N SER A 608 25.26 -10.11 16.16
CA SER A 608 25.32 -11.28 15.26
C SER A 608 23.96 -11.82 14.78
N ARG A 609 22.85 -11.13 15.06
CA ARG A 609 21.48 -11.50 14.61
C ARG A 609 20.76 -10.38 13.84
N CYS A 610 21.51 -9.43 13.29
CA CYS A 610 20.98 -8.47 12.34
C CYS A 610 20.87 -9.07 10.93
N SER A 611 20.01 -8.49 10.09
CA SER A 611 19.84 -8.92 8.71
C SER A 611 21.10 -8.72 7.88
N VAL A 612 21.13 -9.33 6.69
CA VAL A 612 22.18 -9.03 5.70
C VAL A 612 22.06 -7.57 5.24
N ALA A 613 23.18 -6.98 4.78
CA ALA A 613 23.24 -5.57 4.43
C ALA A 613 22.43 -5.25 3.17
N ALA A 614 21.62 -4.18 3.22
CA ALA A 614 21.13 -3.47 2.06
C ALA A 614 22.14 -2.38 1.68
N TYR A 615 22.62 -2.39 0.44
CA TYR A 615 23.64 -1.46 -0.06
C TYR A 615 23.01 -0.34 -0.87
N VAL A 616 23.46 0.90 -0.61
CA VAL A 616 23.16 2.05 -1.44
C VAL A 616 24.39 2.94 -1.53
N SER A 617 24.56 3.66 -2.64
CA SER A 617 25.68 4.60 -2.81
C SER A 617 25.15 5.99 -3.11
N ALA A 618 25.80 7.00 -2.54
CA ALA A 618 25.49 8.40 -2.79
C ALA A 618 26.76 9.24 -2.85
N ARG A 619 26.73 10.32 -3.62
CA ARG A 619 27.78 11.34 -3.66
C ARG A 619 27.25 12.61 -3.02
N THR A 620 28.04 13.25 -2.17
CA THR A 620 27.70 14.56 -1.58
C THR A 620 27.67 15.66 -2.63
N MET A 621 26.97 16.77 -2.34
CA MET A 621 26.97 17.93 -3.24
C MET A 621 28.36 18.58 -3.36
N PRO A 622 28.65 19.28 -4.47
CA PRO A 622 29.85 20.09 -4.58
C PRO A 622 29.77 21.33 -3.71
N GLU A 623 30.92 21.79 -3.24
CA GLU A 623 31.08 23.06 -2.55
C GLU A 623 31.44 24.18 -3.54
N ALA A 624 30.71 25.29 -3.48
CA ALA A 624 30.70 26.29 -4.55
C ALA A 624 32.05 26.96 -4.87
N LYS A 625 32.97 27.04 -3.89
CA LYS A 625 34.29 27.69 -4.04
C LYS A 625 35.46 26.73 -3.84
N ALA A 626 35.19 25.44 -3.68
CA ALA A 626 36.24 24.45 -3.43
C ALA A 626 37.16 24.27 -4.64
N ASP A 627 36.65 24.56 -5.84
CA ASP A 627 37.42 24.45 -7.07
C ASP A 627 38.21 25.71 -7.40
N ASP A 628 37.98 26.84 -6.73
CA ASP A 628 38.60 28.13 -7.07
C ASP A 628 40.10 28.15 -6.72
N ILE A 629 40.92 28.69 -7.62
CA ILE A 629 42.35 28.90 -7.36
C ILE A 629 42.51 29.94 -6.24
N VAL A 630 43.11 29.53 -5.13
CA VAL A 630 43.37 30.40 -3.96
C VAL A 630 44.79 30.96 -4.01
N GLY A 631 44.95 32.26 -3.74
CA GLY A 631 46.25 32.95 -3.68
C GLY A 631 46.65 33.67 -4.97
N PRO A 632 47.73 34.47 -4.92
CA PRO A 632 48.13 35.33 -6.03
C PRO A 632 48.73 34.53 -7.19
N VAL A 633 48.38 34.96 -8.39
CA VAL A 633 49.01 34.52 -9.63
C VAL A 633 50.38 35.19 -9.76
N THR A 634 51.45 34.40 -9.82
CA THR A 634 52.80 34.95 -10.05
C THR A 634 53.29 34.59 -11.45
N HIS A 635 54.19 35.41 -11.98
CA HIS A 635 54.78 35.24 -13.31
C HIS A 635 56.29 35.43 -13.26
N GLU A 636 57.01 34.65 -14.07
CA GLU A 636 58.47 34.76 -14.27
C GLU A 636 58.75 34.81 -15.78
N LEU A 637 59.64 35.72 -16.19
CA LEU A 637 60.09 35.84 -17.58
C LEU A 637 61.35 34.99 -17.76
N VAL A 638 61.31 33.99 -18.64
CA VAL A 638 62.39 32.99 -18.77
C VAL A 638 63.22 33.21 -20.04
N GLU A 639 62.58 33.30 -21.22
CA GLU A 639 63.25 33.58 -22.50
C GLU A 639 62.58 34.73 -23.26
N LYS A 640 63.09 35.08 -24.46
CA LYS A 640 62.49 36.11 -25.32
C LYS A 640 61.05 35.71 -25.68
N ASN A 641 60.08 36.47 -25.19
CA ASN A 641 58.64 36.33 -25.45
C ASN A 641 57.95 35.09 -24.82
N THR A 642 58.51 34.46 -23.79
CA THR A 642 57.85 33.38 -23.01
C THR A 642 57.66 33.74 -21.54
N VAL A 643 56.52 33.35 -20.96
CA VAL A 643 56.13 33.66 -19.58
C VAL A 643 55.78 32.38 -18.84
N HIS A 644 56.40 32.17 -17.67
CA HIS A 644 56.05 31.10 -16.75
C HIS A 644 55.02 31.60 -15.75
N LEU A 645 53.82 31.05 -15.80
CA LEU A 645 52.76 31.34 -14.84
C LEU A 645 52.77 30.30 -13.71
N LYS A 646 52.74 30.76 -12.46
CA LYS A 646 52.70 29.92 -11.25
C LYS A 646 51.42 30.16 -10.46
N TRP A 647 50.91 29.11 -9.83
CA TRP A 647 49.70 29.14 -9.00
C TRP A 647 49.67 28.03 -7.99
N GLN A 648 48.90 28.25 -6.92
CA GLN A 648 48.63 27.24 -5.91
C GLN A 648 47.38 26.44 -6.33
N GLU A 649 47.49 25.11 -6.38
CA GLU A 649 46.33 24.25 -6.61
C GLU A 649 45.39 24.26 -5.39
N PRO A 650 44.05 24.25 -5.61
CA PRO A 650 43.08 24.12 -4.52
C PRO A 650 43.37 22.87 -3.68
N LYS A 651 43.45 23.05 -2.35
CA LYS A 651 43.86 21.98 -1.43
C LYS A 651 42.82 20.86 -1.30
N GLU A 652 41.54 21.23 -1.37
CA GLU A 652 40.40 20.32 -1.26
C GLU A 652 39.41 20.64 -2.40
N PRO A 653 39.66 20.14 -3.62
CA PRO A 653 38.76 20.36 -4.76
C PRO A 653 37.53 19.44 -4.69
N ASN A 654 36.48 19.75 -5.44
CA ASN A 654 35.32 18.88 -5.59
C ASN A 654 35.70 17.62 -6.37
N GLY A 655 36.17 16.60 -5.63
CA GLY A 655 36.72 15.36 -6.18
C GLY A 655 38.17 15.54 -6.62
N LEU A 656 38.39 15.87 -7.89
CA LEU A 656 39.72 15.97 -8.50
C LEU A 656 39.75 17.12 -9.53
N ILE A 657 40.85 17.88 -9.57
CA ILE A 657 41.14 18.84 -10.65
C ILE A 657 41.71 18.10 -11.86
N VAL A 658 41.00 18.16 -12.98
CA VAL A 658 41.35 17.41 -14.20
C VAL A 658 42.12 18.23 -15.22
N LEU A 659 41.86 19.54 -15.29
CA LEU A 659 42.58 20.48 -16.16
C LEU A 659 42.48 21.92 -15.63
N TYR A 660 43.28 22.80 -16.23
CA TYR A 660 43.19 24.24 -16.08
C TYR A 660 42.86 24.88 -17.43
N GLU A 661 42.20 26.03 -17.40
CA GLU A 661 42.02 26.91 -18.56
C GLU A 661 42.74 28.22 -18.31
N VAL A 662 43.63 28.60 -19.22
CA VAL A 662 44.41 29.84 -19.15
C VAL A 662 44.06 30.71 -20.34
N ASN A 663 43.48 31.88 -20.08
CA ASN A 663 43.11 32.87 -21.09
C ASN A 663 43.99 34.11 -20.93
N TYR A 664 44.79 34.45 -21.94
CA TYR A 664 45.65 35.62 -21.91
C TYR A 664 45.63 36.39 -23.23
N GLY A 665 45.82 37.70 -23.17
CA GLY A 665 45.82 38.57 -24.35
C GLY A 665 46.30 39.99 -24.04
N ARG A 666 46.59 40.77 -25.08
CA ARG A 666 47.09 42.14 -24.95
C ARG A 666 45.99 43.06 -24.40
N LEU A 667 46.37 43.98 -23.52
CA LEU A 667 45.47 44.95 -22.93
C LEU A 667 44.92 45.90 -24.01
N GLY A 668 43.61 45.82 -24.29
CA GLY A 668 42.91 46.67 -25.26
C GLY A 668 42.47 45.98 -26.56
N GLU A 669 42.92 44.75 -26.82
CA GLU A 669 42.53 43.96 -28.02
C GLU A 669 41.74 42.72 -27.57
N THR A 670 40.42 42.74 -27.76
CA THR A 670 39.54 41.60 -27.39
C THR A 670 39.62 40.42 -28.36
N GLU A 671 40.06 40.64 -29.61
CA GLU A 671 40.11 39.63 -30.67
C GLU A 671 41.35 38.72 -30.60
N VAL A 672 42.39 39.10 -29.85
CA VAL A 672 43.68 38.37 -29.77
C VAL A 672 43.87 37.74 -28.39
N ARG A 673 42.87 37.00 -27.91
CA ARG A 673 42.99 36.19 -26.68
C ARG A 673 43.35 34.75 -27.03
N ILE A 674 44.41 34.25 -26.42
CA ILE A 674 44.87 32.87 -26.56
C ILE A 674 44.35 32.07 -25.37
N SER A 675 43.59 31.01 -25.67
CA SER A 675 43.13 30.02 -24.70
C SER A 675 44.07 28.81 -24.71
N ALA A 676 44.60 28.45 -23.56
CA ALA A 676 45.41 27.25 -23.36
C ALA A 676 44.78 26.32 -22.32
N CYS A 677 44.90 25.02 -22.56
CA CYS A 677 44.47 23.97 -21.63
C CYS A 677 45.71 23.23 -21.11
N PRO A 678 46.27 23.62 -19.95
CA PRO A 678 47.21 22.78 -19.22
C PRO A 678 46.48 21.62 -18.53
N SER A 679 46.90 20.38 -18.79
CA SER A 679 46.48 19.25 -17.95
C SER A 679 47.22 19.26 -16.62
N THR A 680 46.58 18.79 -15.55
CA THR A 680 47.18 18.71 -14.20
C THR A 680 48.52 17.96 -14.24
N ARG A 681 48.58 16.89 -15.03
CA ARG A 681 49.80 16.10 -15.27
C ARG A 681 50.94 16.89 -15.93
N HIS A 682 50.63 17.79 -16.87
CA HIS A 682 51.63 18.60 -17.56
C HIS A 682 52.24 19.68 -16.63
N VAL A 683 51.42 20.35 -15.82
CA VAL A 683 51.86 21.42 -14.91
C VAL A 683 52.76 20.90 -13.77
N TRP A 684 52.44 19.73 -13.24
CA TRP A 684 53.16 19.15 -12.10
C TRP A 684 54.42 18.37 -12.48
N ARG A 685 54.60 18.00 -13.76
CA ARG A 685 55.84 17.41 -14.26
C ARG A 685 56.92 18.44 -14.59
N SER A 686 56.56 19.67 -14.93
CA SER A 686 57.51 20.64 -15.52
C SER A 686 58.28 21.49 -14.48
N SER A 687 57.65 21.97 -13.40
CA SER A 687 58.29 22.67 -12.25
C SER A 687 57.28 23.49 -11.43
N SER A 688 56.03 23.01 -11.29
CA SER A 688 54.91 23.78 -10.70
C SER A 688 54.62 25.11 -11.41
N ALA A 689 54.97 25.18 -12.69
CA ALA A 689 54.81 26.36 -13.54
C ALA A 689 54.38 25.92 -14.93
N TRP A 690 53.42 26.62 -15.50
CA TRP A 690 53.03 26.46 -16.90
C TRP A 690 53.73 27.49 -17.77
N GLU A 691 54.33 27.03 -18.85
CA GLU A 691 55.01 27.87 -19.84
C GLU A 691 54.05 28.31 -20.95
N SER A 692 53.96 29.62 -21.18
CA SER A 692 53.12 30.17 -22.26
C SER A 692 53.74 29.95 -23.63
N ARG A 693 52.91 29.85 -24.67
CA ARG A 693 53.37 30.02 -26.05
C ARG A 693 53.80 31.48 -26.29
N THR A 694 54.53 31.74 -27.37
CA THR A 694 55.08 33.06 -27.72
C THR A 694 54.05 34.18 -27.52
N VAL A 695 54.38 35.10 -26.61
CA VAL A 695 53.54 36.26 -26.26
C VAL A 695 54.04 37.49 -27.02
N TYR A 696 53.12 38.28 -27.58
CA TYR A 696 53.48 39.51 -28.27
C TYR A 696 53.89 40.61 -27.27
N PRO A 697 54.84 41.50 -27.62
CA PRO A 697 55.26 42.59 -26.76
C PRO A 697 54.12 43.54 -26.35
N GLY A 698 54.12 43.99 -25.09
CA GLY A 698 53.12 44.89 -24.52
C GLY A 698 52.60 44.44 -23.15
N TRP A 699 51.63 45.19 -22.61
CA TRP A 699 50.87 44.80 -21.42
C TRP A 699 49.90 43.68 -21.76
N VAL A 700 49.95 42.59 -21.00
CA VAL A 700 49.12 41.39 -21.17
C VAL A 700 48.29 41.18 -19.91
N SER A 701 47.02 40.87 -20.08
CA SER A 701 46.16 40.39 -18.99
C SER A 701 45.94 38.89 -19.13
N GLY A 702 46.06 38.17 -18.01
CA GLY A 702 45.83 36.73 -17.92
C GLY A 702 44.79 36.40 -16.86
N LEU A 703 43.91 35.47 -17.18
CA LEU A 703 42.88 34.90 -16.30
C LEU A 703 43.01 33.38 -16.32
N ARG A 704 42.75 32.74 -15.18
CA ARG A 704 42.81 31.27 -15.06
C ARG A 704 41.57 30.72 -14.39
N SER A 705 41.14 29.56 -14.83
CA SER A 705 40.07 28.77 -14.21
C SER A 705 40.53 27.32 -14.11
N THR A 706 39.97 26.62 -13.14
CA THR A 706 40.18 25.20 -12.82
C THR A 706 38.94 24.44 -13.23
N THR A 707 39.11 23.23 -13.74
CA THR A 707 37.97 22.32 -13.95
C THR A 707 38.12 21.10 -13.06
N SER A 708 37.13 20.87 -12.19
CA SER A 708 37.01 19.69 -11.34
C SER A 708 36.07 18.65 -11.93
N LEU A 709 35.88 17.52 -11.23
CA LEU A 709 34.85 16.53 -11.58
C LEU A 709 33.42 17.05 -11.40
N ALA A 710 33.22 18.12 -10.62
CA ALA A 710 31.92 18.75 -10.43
C ALA A 710 31.61 19.83 -11.48
N GLY A 711 32.64 20.51 -11.99
CA GLY A 711 32.48 21.55 -13.01
C GLY A 711 33.63 22.56 -13.03
N ASN A 712 33.40 23.68 -13.70
CA ASN A 712 34.37 24.77 -13.82
C ASN A 712 34.32 25.68 -12.58
N GLY A 713 35.48 25.95 -12.01
CA GLY A 713 35.70 26.94 -10.97
C GLY A 713 35.71 28.37 -11.50
N SER A 714 35.68 29.33 -10.58
CA SER A 714 35.67 30.75 -10.90
C SER A 714 36.97 31.20 -11.56
N TRP A 715 36.87 32.18 -12.45
CA TRP A 715 38.06 32.84 -13.01
C TRP A 715 38.77 33.64 -11.91
N THR A 716 40.10 33.52 -11.84
CA THR A 716 40.93 34.36 -10.97
C THR A 716 40.84 35.83 -11.36
N GLU A 717 41.20 36.73 -10.46
CA GLU A 717 41.39 38.14 -10.83
C GLU A 717 42.44 38.31 -11.95
N PRO A 718 42.27 39.30 -12.85
CA PRO A 718 43.20 39.52 -13.94
C PRO A 718 44.61 39.82 -13.42
N THR A 719 45.58 39.06 -13.92
CA THR A 719 47.00 39.32 -13.62
C THR A 719 47.63 40.04 -14.78
N TYR A 720 48.37 41.12 -14.48
CA TYR A 720 49.01 41.96 -15.48
C TYR A 720 50.52 41.73 -15.47
N PHE A 721 51.09 41.54 -16.66
CA PHE A 721 52.54 41.46 -16.84
C PHE A 721 52.94 42.16 -18.15
N TYR A 722 54.17 42.65 -18.21
CA TYR A 722 54.69 43.37 -19.36
C TYR A 722 55.75 42.54 -20.08
N VAL A 723 55.56 42.31 -21.39
CA VAL A 723 56.54 41.64 -22.26
C VAL A 723 57.26 42.71 -23.07
N ALA A 724 58.59 42.80 -22.92
CA ALA A 724 59.39 43.84 -23.55
C ALA A 724 59.43 43.72 -25.08
N ASP A 725 59.33 44.86 -25.78
CA ASP A 725 59.50 44.94 -27.23
C ASP A 725 60.98 45.13 -27.58
N TYR A 726 61.63 44.04 -27.97
CA TYR A 726 63.04 44.06 -28.36
C TYR A 726 63.29 44.62 -29.77
N LEU A 727 62.24 44.99 -30.53
CA LEU A 727 62.38 45.66 -31.83
C LEU A 727 62.48 47.19 -31.72
N ASN A 728 62.11 47.77 -30.57
CA ASN A 728 62.17 49.22 -30.30
C ASN A 728 63.14 49.59 -29.17
N ALA A 729 64.29 48.94 -29.09
CA ALA A 729 65.36 49.34 -28.18
C ALA A 729 66.15 50.53 -28.76
N GLN A 730 65.82 51.77 -28.36
CA GLN A 730 66.81 52.86 -28.35
C GLN A 730 67.76 52.69 -27.16
N PRO A 731 69.06 53.00 -27.29
CA PRO A 731 70.04 52.66 -26.27
C PRO A 731 69.93 53.58 -25.04
N ASN A 732 69.96 52.95 -23.87
CA ASN A 732 70.40 53.47 -22.58
C ASN A 732 70.02 54.92 -22.21
N ILE A 733 68.95 55.07 -21.43
CA ILE A 733 68.89 56.12 -20.41
C ILE A 733 68.87 55.42 -19.04
N ALA A 734 70.01 55.49 -18.36
CA ALA A 734 70.12 55.16 -16.95
C ALA A 734 69.31 56.20 -16.15
N VAL A 735 68.21 55.78 -15.52
CA VAL A 735 67.55 56.57 -14.48
C VAL A 735 68.01 56.03 -13.14
N ILE A 736 68.93 56.77 -12.51
CA ILE A 736 69.32 56.57 -11.11
C ILE A 736 68.23 57.23 -10.26
N ILE A 737 67.48 56.43 -9.49
CA ILE A 737 66.59 56.92 -8.44
C ILE A 737 67.40 56.94 -7.13
N VAL A 738 67.73 58.14 -6.65
CA VAL A 738 68.25 58.38 -5.30
C VAL A 738 67.06 58.50 -4.34
N PRO A 739 67.04 57.81 -3.18
CA PRO A 739 65.99 57.99 -2.20
C PRO A 739 66.25 59.25 -1.36
N ILE A 740 65.34 60.21 -1.39
CA ILE A 740 65.28 61.31 -0.43
C ILE A 740 64.55 60.80 0.81
N ILE A 741 65.28 60.70 1.92
CA ILE A 741 64.74 60.51 3.26
C ILE A 741 64.33 61.88 3.79
N PHE A 742 63.07 62.05 4.19
CA PHE A 742 62.68 63.07 5.15
C PHE A 742 62.11 62.39 6.40
N ALA A 743 62.61 62.85 7.54
CA ALA A 743 62.23 62.46 8.90
C ALA A 743 60.84 62.93 9.29
#